data_AF-A0A937XQC1-F1
#
_entry.id   AF-A0A937XQC1-F1
#
_cell.length_a   1.000
_cell.length_b   1.000
_cell.length_c   1.000
_cell.angle_alpha   90.00
_cell.angle_beta   90.00
_cell.angle_gamma   90.00
#
_symmetry.space_group_name_H-M   'P 1'
#
loop_
_entity.id
_entity.type
_entity.pdbx_description
1 polymer ?
#
loop_
_entity_poly.entity_id
_entity_poly.type
_entity_poly.pdbx_seq_one_letter_code
_entity_poly.pdbx_strand_id
1 'polypeptide(L)'
;MTTDMLQYWGKARPQEPNGGPSWHPLPYHALDVAAVGAALLELDKSLSRRLVAATGLNEAMARRWLVVCLALHDLGKFSHTFQALVPERHQALYGPGFERFRYTGHDAAGYLAARDFLFDDLIVRGVLAQPTSGSRLQRNLDAWIRAVTGHHGMPGDESSQRHRAQLFCPADEAAMRSFVGELLPLLTPDPMEAGDLPQQERAAKGSWLVAGLGVLCDWVGSNQDWFPYTAPDYRLAEYWRHFSVPRAREAIRHAGVIPAPPSPHLTLRDLSGDRATPLSPTPLQRFVAQMPLGRGPSLTIIEDLTGAGKTEAALLLAHRLMRQGQADGIMVALPTMATANAMYERFARFYRRLFDGEQVSLVLSHSRRDLFEGFTKSVLTAAGPADGNEYETASTACAAWIAEDNRRAPQADVGIMTIDQAVLGVLPSRFQSLRLAGLARRVLILDEVHEYDAYVGREVDALLRFHAALGGSAILLSATLSAERRSELIECFASSLTGGDAARPARSPASPASTPFPLVTHWQDDGAACESPIAAWPATRRTVAVIRVTSPDDARERVLAHARAGRCVCWLRNTVDDAIAAFTSLRNEVPPGSRLLFHARFALADRLAIEDQVRGRFGRDSAPSDRRAAILIATQVVEQSLDLDFDAMVTDLAPIDSLIQRAGRLWRHRRSERTGQPTLEVMMPAATANAGANWYRAMYPGAATVYPHHGKLWLTARLLQDRGGWTMPEDSRTLIEGVFGAAAADCAPGSLQEIDRRAEGSDLAAGGIARQNVLSVG
;
A
#
# COMPACT_ATOMS: atom_id res chain seq x y z
N MET A 1 40.77 -28.97 10.50
CA MET A 1 41.27 -27.67 10.03
C MET A 1 40.06 -26.92 9.48
N THR A 2 39.57 -25.93 10.23
CA THR A 2 38.30 -25.20 10.02
C THR A 2 38.49 -23.87 9.27
N THR A 3 39.68 -23.65 8.71
CA THR A 3 40.17 -22.32 8.24
C THR A 3 39.85 -22.01 6.78
N ASP A 4 39.46 -23.01 5.97
CA ASP A 4 39.34 -22.86 4.50
C ASP A 4 38.06 -22.11 4.09
N MET A 5 36.90 -22.47 4.69
CA MET A 5 35.62 -21.81 4.40
C MET A 5 35.58 -20.32 4.76
N LEU A 6 36.39 -19.89 5.73
CA LEU A 6 36.44 -18.49 6.17
C LEU A 6 37.21 -17.58 5.21
N GLN A 7 37.93 -18.14 4.21
CA GLN A 7 38.63 -17.36 3.19
C GLN A 7 37.68 -16.81 2.10
N TYR A 8 36.48 -17.36 1.99
CA TYR A 8 35.45 -16.89 1.08
C TYR A 8 34.86 -15.59 1.60
N TRP A 9 34.83 -14.54 0.76
CA TRP A 9 34.26 -13.26 1.15
C TRP A 9 32.75 -13.21 0.85
N GLY A 10 31.98 -12.63 1.77
CA GLY A 10 30.55 -12.35 1.60
C GLY A 10 30.27 -10.89 1.26
N LYS A 11 31.10 -9.99 1.81
CA LYS A 11 31.14 -8.55 1.51
C LYS A 11 32.59 -8.09 1.38
N ALA A 12 32.86 -7.14 0.48
CA ALA A 12 34.19 -6.58 0.26
C ALA A 12 34.08 -5.10 -0.09
N ARG A 13 35.10 -4.30 0.28
CA ARG A 13 35.22 -2.88 -0.07
C ARG A 13 36.67 -2.56 -0.45
N PRO A 14 36.92 -1.48 -1.22
CA PRO A 14 38.26 -0.98 -1.43
C PRO A 14 38.97 -0.73 -0.10
N GLN A 15 40.27 -0.98 -0.03
CA GLN A 15 41.03 -0.83 1.20
C GLN A 15 41.10 0.65 1.61
N GLU A 16 40.57 0.98 2.79
CA GLU A 16 40.60 2.36 3.31
C GLU A 16 41.97 2.69 3.94
N PRO A 17 42.41 3.97 3.89
CA PRO A 17 43.66 4.40 4.50
C PRO A 17 43.76 4.15 6.02
N ASN A 18 42.62 4.04 6.71
CA ASN A 18 42.52 4.03 8.18
C ASN A 18 42.57 2.62 8.83
N GLY A 19 42.97 1.57 8.10
CA GLY A 19 43.43 0.31 8.72
C GLY A 19 42.35 -0.69 9.19
N GLY A 20 41.08 -0.54 8.81
CA GLY A 20 40.04 -1.54 9.06
C GLY A 20 40.07 -2.72 8.07
N PRO A 21 39.44 -3.88 8.40
CA PRO A 21 39.33 -4.99 7.47
C PRO A 21 38.61 -4.57 6.17
N SER A 22 39.17 -4.98 5.03
CA SER A 22 38.65 -4.65 3.69
C SER A 22 37.52 -5.57 3.20
N TRP A 23 37.15 -6.57 4.00
CA TRP A 23 36.19 -7.60 3.61
C TRP A 23 35.64 -8.29 4.85
N HIS A 24 34.55 -9.00 4.64
CA HIS A 24 33.87 -9.79 5.65
C HIS A 24 33.68 -11.24 5.17
N PRO A 25 34.07 -12.24 5.99
CA PRO A 25 33.88 -13.64 5.65
C PRO A 25 32.41 -13.97 5.36
N LEU A 26 32.19 -14.78 4.32
CA LEU A 26 30.86 -15.22 3.90
C LEU A 26 30.11 -15.96 5.04
N PRO A 27 30.73 -16.92 5.75
CA PRO A 27 30.09 -17.55 6.90
C PRO A 27 29.68 -16.56 8.01
N TYR A 28 30.41 -15.47 8.22
CA TYR A 28 30.06 -14.46 9.23
C TYR A 28 28.85 -13.64 8.80
N HIS A 29 28.81 -13.17 7.54
CA HIS A 29 27.64 -12.49 6.99
C HIS A 29 26.38 -13.38 7.08
N ALA A 30 26.51 -14.66 6.73
CA ALA A 30 25.42 -15.63 6.86
C ALA A 30 24.90 -15.76 8.30
N LEU A 31 25.80 -15.80 9.28
CA LEU A 31 25.44 -15.82 10.70
C LEU A 31 24.82 -14.50 11.17
N ASP A 32 25.27 -13.36 10.68
CA ASP A 32 24.71 -12.06 11.01
C ASP A 32 23.26 -11.94 10.53
N VAL A 33 22.98 -12.33 9.27
CA VAL A 33 21.62 -12.36 8.71
C VAL A 33 20.72 -13.35 9.46
N ALA A 34 21.23 -14.55 9.79
CA ALA A 34 20.50 -15.53 10.57
C ALA A 34 20.21 -15.05 12.00
N ALA A 35 21.15 -14.32 12.63
CA ALA A 35 20.98 -13.75 13.96
C ALA A 35 19.92 -12.64 13.96
N VAL A 36 19.85 -11.81 12.90
CA VAL A 36 18.77 -10.82 12.71
C VAL A 36 17.42 -11.52 12.69
N GLY A 37 17.25 -12.56 11.87
CA GLY A 37 16.01 -13.33 11.83
C GLY A 37 15.66 -14.00 13.16
N ALA A 38 16.66 -14.58 13.83
CA ALA A 38 16.47 -15.21 15.13
C ALA A 38 16.02 -14.22 16.22
N ALA A 39 16.60 -13.01 16.21
CA ALA A 39 16.25 -11.93 17.12
C ALA A 39 14.86 -11.36 16.82
N LEU A 40 14.49 -11.19 15.55
CA LEU A 40 13.14 -10.80 15.14
C LEU A 40 12.11 -11.79 15.67
N LEU A 41 12.27 -13.10 15.42
CA LEU A 41 11.30 -14.12 15.87
C LEU A 41 11.25 -14.26 17.40
N GLU A 42 12.34 -13.96 18.09
CA GLU A 42 12.39 -13.96 19.55
C GLU A 42 11.57 -12.81 20.14
N LEU A 43 11.81 -11.60 19.63
CA LEU A 43 11.29 -10.34 20.19
C LEU A 43 9.90 -9.99 19.64
N ASP A 44 9.59 -10.40 18.42
CA ASP A 44 8.31 -10.14 17.74
C ASP A 44 7.41 -11.39 17.73
N LYS A 45 6.62 -11.53 18.80
CA LYS A 45 5.67 -12.64 18.94
C LYS A 45 4.56 -12.62 17.89
N SER A 46 4.26 -11.46 17.31
CA SER A 46 3.23 -11.35 16.27
C SER A 46 3.72 -11.95 14.96
N LEU A 47 4.95 -11.61 14.58
CA LEU A 47 5.61 -12.19 13.42
C LEU A 47 5.69 -13.72 13.52
N SER A 48 6.09 -14.24 14.68
CA SER A 48 6.17 -15.70 14.92
C SER A 48 4.81 -16.39 14.76
N ARG A 49 3.74 -15.83 15.32
CA ARG A 49 2.37 -16.36 15.14
C ARG A 49 1.93 -16.35 13.67
N ARG A 50 2.23 -15.27 12.94
CA ARG A 50 1.89 -15.15 11.52
C ARG A 50 2.65 -16.14 10.66
N LEU A 51 3.94 -16.33 10.93
CA LEU A 51 4.76 -17.32 10.24
C LEU A 51 4.21 -18.73 10.47
N VAL A 52 3.87 -19.08 11.71
CA VAL A 52 3.22 -20.35 12.07
C VAL A 52 1.89 -20.52 11.33
N ALA A 53 1.04 -19.49 11.31
CA ALA A 53 -0.25 -19.56 10.62
C ALA A 53 -0.11 -19.74 9.10
N ALA A 54 0.79 -18.98 8.47
CA ALA A 54 1.01 -19.02 7.03
C ALA A 54 1.65 -20.34 6.56
N THR A 55 2.53 -20.92 7.38
CA THR A 55 3.30 -22.11 7.03
C THR A 55 2.68 -23.41 7.55
N GLY A 56 1.86 -23.34 8.60
CA GLY A 56 1.34 -24.52 9.31
C GLY A 56 2.38 -25.26 10.15
N LEU A 57 3.60 -24.74 10.27
CA LEU A 57 4.67 -25.27 11.13
C LEU A 57 4.35 -25.01 12.60
N ASN A 58 4.79 -25.89 13.50
CA ASN A 58 4.82 -25.54 14.92
C ASN A 58 5.83 -24.39 15.19
N GLU A 59 5.66 -23.61 16.26
CA GLU A 59 6.45 -22.40 16.51
C GLU A 59 7.96 -22.66 16.62
N ALA A 60 8.35 -23.73 17.32
CA ALA A 60 9.75 -24.10 17.47
C ALA A 60 10.37 -24.47 16.11
N MET A 61 9.61 -25.16 15.26
CA MET A 61 10.00 -25.54 13.91
C MET A 61 10.13 -24.33 13.00
N ALA A 62 9.10 -23.48 12.95
CA ALA A 62 9.06 -22.28 12.14
C ALA A 62 10.27 -21.38 12.44
N ARG A 63 10.59 -21.21 13.72
CA ARG A 63 11.74 -20.42 14.17
C ARG A 63 13.06 -21.02 13.72
N ARG A 64 13.30 -22.30 14.00
CA ARG A 64 14.58 -22.97 13.67
C ARG A 64 14.81 -23.05 12.17
N TRP A 65 13.80 -23.51 11.44
CA TRP A 65 13.89 -23.69 9.99
C TRP A 65 14.12 -22.36 9.27
N LEU A 66 13.40 -21.30 9.63
CA LEU A 66 13.60 -19.98 9.04
C LEU A 66 15.03 -19.47 9.27
N VAL A 67 15.57 -19.61 10.49
CA VAL A 67 16.94 -19.18 10.79
C VAL A 67 17.98 -19.96 9.97
N VAL A 68 17.77 -21.27 9.76
CA VAL A 68 18.60 -22.07 8.84
C VAL A 68 18.48 -21.56 7.41
N CYS A 69 17.26 -21.34 6.90
CA CYS A 69 17.08 -20.79 5.54
C CYS A 69 17.79 -19.43 5.39
N LEU A 70 17.68 -18.54 6.37
CA LEU A 70 18.35 -17.25 6.36
C LEU A 70 19.87 -17.37 6.35
N ALA A 71 20.45 -18.33 7.09
CA ALA A 71 21.89 -18.59 7.04
C ALA A 71 22.37 -19.10 5.66
N LEU A 72 21.46 -19.62 4.82
CA LEU A 72 21.75 -20.17 3.51
C LEU A 72 21.45 -19.23 2.35
N HIS A 73 20.90 -18.04 2.62
CA HIS A 73 20.48 -17.07 1.59
C HIS A 73 21.57 -16.77 0.54
N ASP A 74 22.82 -16.74 1.00
CA ASP A 74 24.01 -16.35 0.24
C ASP A 74 24.92 -17.53 -0.13
N LEU A 75 24.44 -18.77 -0.04
CA LEU A 75 25.24 -19.98 -0.27
C LEU A 75 25.93 -19.97 -1.65
N GLY A 76 25.32 -19.34 -2.65
CA GLY A 76 25.90 -19.22 -4.00
C GLY A 76 27.17 -18.38 -4.07
N LYS A 77 27.47 -17.58 -3.04
CA LYS A 77 28.72 -16.81 -2.97
C LYS A 77 29.96 -17.68 -2.76
N PHE A 78 29.81 -18.95 -2.37
CA PHE A 78 30.92 -19.92 -2.40
C PHE A 78 31.36 -20.26 -3.84
N SER A 79 30.60 -19.87 -4.86
CA SER A 79 31.02 -20.08 -6.25
C SER A 79 32.32 -19.32 -6.55
N HIS A 80 33.28 -20.01 -7.16
CA HIS A 80 34.48 -19.36 -7.71
C HIS A 80 34.14 -18.23 -8.69
N THR A 81 32.99 -18.29 -9.38
CA THR A 81 32.53 -17.23 -10.29
C THR A 81 32.12 -15.95 -9.54
N PHE A 82 31.57 -16.08 -8.33
CA PHE A 82 31.25 -14.92 -7.48
C PHE A 82 32.52 -14.38 -6.82
N GLN A 83 33.37 -15.26 -6.28
CA GLN A 83 34.62 -14.86 -5.65
C GLN A 83 35.53 -14.08 -6.61
N ALA A 84 35.46 -14.38 -7.93
CA ALA A 84 36.17 -13.68 -9.00
C ALA A 84 35.82 -12.19 -9.16
N LEU A 85 34.72 -11.71 -8.57
CA LEU A 85 34.34 -10.30 -8.59
C LEU A 85 35.32 -9.41 -7.82
N VAL A 86 36.12 -9.99 -6.91
CA VAL A 86 37.23 -9.31 -6.23
C VAL A 86 38.54 -10.01 -6.64
N PRO A 87 39.23 -9.52 -7.69
CA PRO A 87 40.36 -10.23 -8.31
C PRO A 87 41.49 -10.63 -7.35
N GLU A 88 41.84 -9.75 -6.42
CA GLU A 88 42.92 -9.96 -5.44
C GLU A 88 42.57 -11.09 -4.47
N ARG A 89 41.33 -11.13 -3.98
CA ARG A 89 40.81 -12.18 -3.10
C ARG A 89 40.73 -13.52 -3.83
N HIS A 90 40.24 -13.51 -5.06
CA HIS A 90 40.17 -14.71 -5.88
C HIS A 90 41.57 -15.32 -6.11
N GLN A 91 42.58 -14.50 -6.39
CA GLN A 91 43.96 -15.00 -6.51
C GLN A 91 44.51 -15.53 -5.19
N ALA A 92 44.20 -14.89 -4.06
CA ALA A 92 44.61 -15.39 -2.74
C ALA A 92 43.94 -16.73 -2.39
N LEU A 93 42.69 -16.93 -2.80
CA LEU A 93 41.90 -18.13 -2.51
C LEU A 93 42.24 -19.32 -3.43
N TYR A 94 42.30 -19.11 -4.75
CA TYR A 94 42.47 -20.21 -5.72
C TYR A 94 43.87 -20.29 -6.33
N GLY A 95 44.74 -19.31 -6.06
CA GLY A 95 46.06 -19.20 -6.64
C GLY A 95 46.12 -18.49 -8.00
N PRO A 96 47.34 -18.18 -8.48
CA PRO A 96 47.54 -17.56 -9.78
C PRO A 96 47.21 -18.54 -10.91
N GLY A 97 46.49 -18.06 -11.94
CA GLY A 97 46.18 -18.85 -13.13
C GLY A 97 44.88 -19.69 -13.08
N PHE A 98 44.12 -19.63 -11.98
CA PHE A 98 42.79 -20.25 -11.93
C PHE A 98 41.85 -19.61 -12.97
N GLU A 99 41.17 -20.44 -13.76
CA GLU A 99 40.32 -20.02 -14.87
C GLU A 99 39.14 -19.17 -14.36
N ARG A 100 38.96 -17.99 -14.97
CA ARG A 100 37.86 -17.09 -14.62
C ARG A 100 36.67 -17.34 -15.53
N PHE A 101 35.58 -17.78 -14.93
CA PHE A 101 34.31 -17.95 -15.60
C PHE A 101 33.43 -16.71 -15.44
N ARG A 102 32.49 -16.51 -16.36
CA ARG A 102 31.54 -15.40 -16.28
C ARG A 102 30.60 -15.62 -15.08
N TYR A 103 30.46 -14.60 -14.25
CA TYR A 103 29.49 -14.59 -13.16
C TYR A 103 28.04 -14.65 -13.68
N THR A 104 27.24 -15.58 -13.13
CA THR A 104 25.86 -15.90 -13.59
C THR A 104 24.79 -15.66 -12.51
N GLY A 105 25.12 -14.90 -11.45
CA GLY A 105 24.20 -14.62 -10.33
C GLY A 105 24.31 -15.65 -9.20
N HIS A 106 24.61 -15.17 -7.98
CA HIS A 106 24.73 -16.03 -6.80
C HIS A 106 23.38 -16.57 -6.30
N ASP A 107 22.26 -15.91 -6.61
CA ASP A 107 20.91 -16.34 -6.20
C ASP A 107 20.59 -17.73 -6.75
N ALA A 108 20.66 -17.89 -8.08
CA ALA A 108 20.41 -19.18 -8.73
C ALA A 108 21.52 -20.21 -8.39
N ALA A 109 22.77 -19.77 -8.26
CA ALA A 109 23.85 -20.68 -7.85
C ALA A 109 23.63 -21.22 -6.42
N GLY A 110 23.15 -20.38 -5.51
CA GLY A 110 22.84 -20.73 -4.13
C GLY A 110 21.66 -21.66 -4.04
N TYR A 111 20.62 -21.45 -4.85
CA TYR A 111 19.50 -22.38 -4.96
C TYR A 111 19.94 -23.76 -5.46
N LEU A 112 20.72 -23.82 -6.55
CA LEU A 112 21.25 -25.09 -7.08
C LEU A 112 22.14 -25.79 -6.06
N ALA A 113 23.00 -25.04 -5.36
CA ALA A 113 23.82 -25.59 -4.30
C ALA A 113 22.96 -26.14 -3.15
N ALA A 114 22.01 -25.38 -2.64
CA ALA A 114 21.15 -25.84 -1.55
C ALA A 114 20.35 -27.10 -1.95
N ARG A 115 19.78 -27.13 -3.16
CA ARG A 115 19.06 -28.31 -3.68
C ARG A 115 19.95 -29.55 -3.74
N ASP A 116 21.19 -29.42 -4.20
CA ASP A 116 22.07 -30.54 -4.49
C ASP A 116 22.96 -30.97 -3.29
N PHE A 117 23.16 -30.10 -2.30
CA PHE A 117 24.04 -30.36 -1.14
C PHE A 117 23.29 -30.43 0.20
N LEU A 118 22.21 -29.67 0.38
CA LEU A 118 21.57 -29.50 1.68
C LEU A 118 20.57 -30.63 1.99
N PHE A 119 19.80 -31.07 0.99
CA PHE A 119 18.69 -32.02 1.24
C PHE A 119 19.19 -33.38 1.72
N ASP A 120 20.25 -33.90 1.11
CA ASP A 120 20.85 -35.16 1.53
C ASP A 120 21.52 -35.04 2.91
N ASP A 121 22.25 -33.94 3.15
CA ASP A 121 22.92 -33.70 4.45
C ASP A 121 21.92 -33.50 5.60
N LEU A 122 20.80 -32.81 5.38
CA LEU A 122 19.74 -32.63 6.38
C LEU A 122 19.10 -33.97 6.76
N ILE A 123 18.90 -34.86 5.78
CA ILE A 123 18.36 -36.21 6.01
C ILE A 123 19.39 -37.07 6.76
N VAL A 124 20.64 -37.10 6.30
CA VAL A 124 21.72 -37.90 6.90
C VAL A 124 22.00 -37.47 8.34
N ARG A 125 21.93 -36.18 8.65
CA ARG A 125 22.19 -35.62 9.97
C ARG A 125 20.97 -35.67 10.91
N GLY A 126 19.83 -36.21 10.45
CA GLY A 126 18.61 -36.31 11.25
C GLY A 126 17.93 -34.95 11.53
N VAL A 127 18.26 -33.92 10.76
CA VAL A 127 17.57 -32.61 10.78
C VAL A 127 16.27 -32.68 9.98
N LEU A 128 16.14 -33.63 9.06
CA LEU A 128 14.88 -33.98 8.43
C LEU A 128 14.74 -35.50 8.47
N ALA A 129 13.53 -35.99 8.70
CA ALA A 129 13.33 -37.43 8.63
C ALA A 129 13.37 -37.94 7.19
N GLN A 130 13.64 -39.24 7.05
CA GLN A 130 13.54 -39.91 5.76
C GLN A 130 12.09 -39.81 5.23
N PRO A 131 11.88 -39.25 4.03
CA PRO A 131 10.54 -39.08 3.49
C PRO A 131 9.88 -40.43 3.20
N THR A 132 8.59 -40.55 3.50
CA THR A 132 7.74 -41.65 3.01
C THR A 132 7.48 -41.55 1.49
N SER A 133 7.68 -40.37 0.90
CA SER A 133 7.65 -40.10 -0.55
C SER A 133 8.55 -38.90 -0.90
N GLY A 134 9.68 -39.15 -1.57
CA GLY A 134 10.73 -38.14 -1.82
C GLY A 134 10.30 -36.90 -2.62
N SER A 135 9.30 -37.00 -3.49
CA SER A 135 8.91 -35.90 -4.39
C SER A 135 8.09 -34.77 -3.74
N ARG A 136 7.47 -35.00 -2.57
CA ARG A 136 6.70 -33.98 -1.84
C ARG A 136 7.58 -33.15 -0.91
N LEU A 137 8.46 -33.82 -0.17
CA LEU A 137 9.45 -33.18 0.71
C LEU A 137 10.32 -32.20 -0.08
N GLN A 138 10.84 -32.65 -1.22
CA GLN A 138 11.70 -31.86 -2.08
C GLN A 138 11.00 -30.58 -2.56
N ARG A 139 9.75 -30.67 -3.02
CA ARG A 139 8.96 -29.50 -3.48
C ARG A 139 8.65 -28.50 -2.36
N ASN A 140 8.46 -28.96 -1.14
CA ASN A 140 8.18 -28.07 -0.01
C ASN A 140 9.43 -27.29 0.39
N LEU A 141 10.57 -27.97 0.51
CA LEU A 141 11.85 -27.32 0.83
C LEU A 141 12.29 -26.36 -0.29
N ASP A 142 11.98 -26.71 -1.54
CA ASP A 142 12.23 -25.89 -2.74
C ASP A 142 11.70 -24.46 -2.58
N ALA A 143 10.43 -24.32 -2.15
CA ALA A 143 9.79 -23.02 -1.98
C ALA A 143 10.52 -22.12 -0.97
N TRP A 144 11.03 -22.70 0.12
CA TRP A 144 11.75 -21.96 1.16
C TRP A 144 13.14 -21.54 0.70
N ILE A 145 13.88 -22.45 0.07
CA ILE A 145 15.20 -22.14 -0.45
C ILE A 145 15.11 -21.09 -1.56
N ARG A 146 14.15 -21.20 -2.48
CA ARG A 146 13.88 -20.15 -3.49
C ARG A 146 13.53 -18.81 -2.86
N ALA A 147 12.75 -18.81 -1.79
CA ALA A 147 12.38 -17.60 -1.07
C ALA A 147 13.60 -16.85 -0.50
N VAL A 148 14.52 -17.55 0.16
CA VAL A 148 15.70 -16.91 0.78
C VAL A 148 16.84 -16.66 -0.21
N THR A 149 17.02 -17.51 -1.22
CA THR A 149 18.05 -17.28 -2.26
C THR A 149 17.63 -16.17 -3.24
N GLY A 150 16.33 -15.90 -3.37
CA GLY A 150 15.79 -14.75 -4.12
C GLY A 150 15.82 -13.41 -3.38
N HIS A 151 16.63 -13.27 -2.31
CA HIS A 151 16.65 -12.10 -1.43
C HIS A 151 17.08 -10.78 -2.13
N HIS A 152 17.61 -10.82 -3.36
CA HIS A 152 17.83 -9.63 -4.20
C HIS A 152 16.55 -9.13 -4.89
N GLY A 153 15.40 -9.64 -4.48
CA GLY A 153 14.07 -9.15 -4.82
C GLY A 153 13.32 -10.01 -5.84
N MET A 154 13.94 -11.06 -6.38
CA MET A 154 13.33 -12.06 -7.26
C MET A 154 14.12 -13.38 -7.15
N PRO A 155 13.47 -14.55 -7.30
CA PRO A 155 14.18 -15.80 -7.46
C PRO A 155 15.14 -15.76 -8.66
N GLY A 156 16.29 -16.42 -8.55
CA GLY A 156 17.29 -16.46 -9.62
C GLY A 156 16.79 -17.20 -10.86
N ASP A 157 17.24 -16.76 -12.05
CA ASP A 157 16.89 -17.39 -13.32
C ASP A 157 17.66 -18.69 -13.56
N GLU A 158 16.97 -19.82 -13.35
CA GLU A 158 17.48 -21.17 -13.58
C GLU A 158 17.71 -21.51 -15.06
N SER A 159 17.04 -20.82 -15.99
CA SER A 159 17.16 -21.11 -17.43
C SER A 159 18.54 -20.75 -17.99
N SER A 160 19.20 -19.78 -17.35
CA SER A 160 20.51 -19.27 -17.75
C SER A 160 21.69 -20.09 -17.22
N GLN A 161 21.49 -20.96 -16.22
CA GLN A 161 22.57 -21.63 -15.51
C GLN A 161 22.92 -22.98 -16.15
N ARG A 162 24.10 -23.00 -16.77
CA ARG A 162 24.77 -24.19 -17.30
C ARG A 162 25.29 -25.05 -16.12
N HIS A 163 25.50 -26.34 -16.39
CA HIS A 163 25.88 -27.40 -15.42
C HIS A 163 26.64 -26.93 -14.18
N ARG A 164 26.25 -27.41 -12.98
CA ARG A 164 26.87 -27.19 -11.66
C ARG A 164 28.41 -27.13 -11.67
N ALA A 165 29.06 -27.99 -12.45
CA ALA A 165 30.51 -28.05 -12.58
C ALA A 165 31.17 -26.76 -13.14
N GLN A 166 30.38 -25.84 -13.70
CA GLN A 166 30.83 -24.52 -14.17
C GLN A 166 30.71 -23.42 -13.11
N LEU A 167 29.97 -23.69 -12.03
CA LEU A 167 29.70 -22.74 -10.95
C LEU A 167 30.55 -23.01 -9.71
N PHE A 168 30.83 -24.28 -9.43
CA PHE A 168 31.56 -24.70 -8.24
C PHE A 168 32.67 -25.66 -8.63
N CYS A 169 33.86 -25.43 -8.07
CA CYS A 169 34.96 -26.38 -8.12
C CYS A 169 34.93 -27.29 -6.88
N PRO A 170 35.68 -28.41 -6.85
CA PRO A 170 35.68 -29.31 -5.70
C PRO A 170 36.05 -28.65 -4.35
N ALA A 171 36.88 -27.61 -4.36
CA ALA A 171 37.21 -26.84 -3.17
C ALA A 171 36.01 -26.04 -2.65
N ASP A 172 35.23 -25.40 -3.54
CA ASP A 172 34.00 -24.69 -3.17
C ASP A 172 32.98 -25.65 -2.54
N GLU A 173 32.83 -26.85 -3.11
CA GLU A 173 31.94 -27.86 -2.56
C GLU A 173 32.38 -28.33 -1.17
N ALA A 174 33.69 -28.54 -0.96
CA ALA A 174 34.24 -28.91 0.34
C ALA A 174 34.05 -27.80 1.38
N ALA A 175 34.29 -26.54 1.00
CA ALA A 175 34.07 -25.37 1.86
C ALA A 175 32.59 -25.22 2.25
N MET A 176 31.66 -25.37 1.30
CA MET A 176 30.22 -25.36 1.57
C MET A 176 29.81 -26.48 2.53
N ARG A 177 30.30 -27.71 2.33
CA ARG A 177 30.01 -28.84 3.24
C ARG A 177 30.56 -28.61 4.64
N SER A 178 31.75 -28.01 4.75
CA SER A 178 32.32 -27.62 6.04
C SER A 178 31.45 -26.57 6.72
N PHE A 179 31.02 -25.54 5.98
CA PHE A 179 30.15 -24.48 6.49
C PHE A 179 28.81 -25.04 6.99
N VAL A 180 28.08 -25.78 6.15
CA VAL A 180 26.79 -26.40 6.53
C VAL A 180 26.98 -27.38 7.70
N GLY A 181 28.09 -28.12 7.71
CA GLY A 181 28.41 -29.09 8.74
C GLY A 181 28.65 -28.47 10.13
N GLU A 182 29.18 -27.26 10.21
CA GLU A 182 29.31 -26.48 11.45
C GLU A 182 28.05 -25.67 11.78
N LEU A 183 27.33 -25.20 10.75
CA LEU A 183 26.14 -24.36 10.87
C LEU A 183 24.94 -25.12 11.46
N LEU A 184 24.65 -26.33 10.97
CA LEU A 184 23.46 -27.07 11.39
C LEU A 184 23.48 -27.42 12.88
N PRO A 185 24.54 -28.02 13.47
CA PRO A 185 24.56 -28.30 14.91
C PRO A 185 24.47 -27.02 15.77
N LEU A 186 24.92 -25.88 15.24
CA LEU A 186 24.86 -24.59 15.93
C LEU A 186 23.43 -24.04 15.99
N LEU A 187 22.66 -24.16 14.91
CA LEU A 187 21.30 -23.59 14.79
C LEU A 187 20.18 -24.59 15.11
N THR A 188 20.45 -25.89 14.99
CA THR A 188 19.52 -27.00 15.27
C THR A 188 20.17 -28.03 16.20
N PRO A 189 20.35 -27.73 17.50
CA PRO A 189 20.99 -28.63 18.45
C PRO A 189 20.15 -29.90 18.76
N ASP A 190 18.84 -29.85 18.54
CA ASP A 190 17.92 -30.98 18.70
C ASP A 190 17.40 -31.47 17.34
N PRO A 191 17.24 -32.80 17.12
CA PRO A 191 16.65 -33.34 15.89
C PRO A 191 15.23 -32.84 15.64
N MET A 192 14.87 -32.66 14.38
CA MET A 192 13.55 -32.20 13.93
C MET A 192 12.71 -33.41 13.47
N GLU A 193 11.45 -33.53 13.90
CA GLU A 193 10.61 -34.68 13.55
C GLU A 193 10.02 -34.59 12.14
N ALA A 194 9.87 -35.74 11.47
CA ALA A 194 9.39 -35.91 10.08
C ALA A 194 8.08 -35.21 9.73
N GLY A 195 7.15 -35.22 10.70
CA GLY A 195 5.75 -34.85 10.51
C GLY A 195 5.51 -33.35 10.54
N ASP A 196 6.56 -32.57 10.78
CA ASP A 196 6.45 -31.15 11.08
C ASP A 196 6.54 -30.22 9.86
N LEU A 197 6.78 -30.73 8.64
CA LEU A 197 6.94 -29.88 7.45
C LEU A 197 5.61 -29.42 6.84
N PRO A 198 5.56 -28.22 6.21
CA PRO A 198 4.32 -27.66 5.68
C PRO A 198 3.70 -28.53 4.58
N GLN A 199 2.38 -28.55 4.48
CA GLN A 199 1.71 -28.99 3.24
C GLN A 199 2.06 -28.03 2.09
N GLN A 200 2.14 -28.54 0.85
CA GLN A 200 2.66 -27.80 -0.31
C GLN A 200 1.99 -26.43 -0.53
N GLU A 201 0.67 -26.34 -0.38
CA GLU A 201 -0.06 -25.08 -0.54
C GLU A 201 0.29 -24.05 0.54
N ARG A 202 0.52 -24.50 1.78
CA ARG A 202 0.98 -23.63 2.88
C ARG A 202 2.45 -23.23 2.72
N ALA A 203 3.27 -24.11 2.12
CA ALA A 203 4.65 -23.78 1.78
C ALA A 203 4.73 -22.64 0.76
N ALA A 204 3.91 -22.69 -0.31
CA ALA A 204 3.86 -21.64 -1.32
C ALA A 204 3.40 -20.30 -0.73
N LYS A 205 2.29 -20.29 0.04
CA LYS A 205 1.79 -19.08 0.73
C LYS A 205 2.84 -18.49 1.69
N GLY A 206 3.41 -19.34 2.55
CA GLY A 206 4.42 -18.94 3.52
C GLY A 206 5.73 -18.44 2.88
N SER A 207 6.07 -18.92 1.68
CA SER A 207 7.30 -18.54 0.98
C SER A 207 7.37 -17.03 0.67
N TRP A 208 6.24 -16.37 0.43
CA TRP A 208 6.19 -14.92 0.21
C TRP A 208 6.62 -14.14 1.45
N LEU A 209 6.13 -14.56 2.63
CA LEU A 209 6.50 -13.96 3.91
C LEU A 209 7.98 -14.22 4.20
N VAL A 210 8.44 -15.45 3.99
CA VAL A 210 9.85 -15.86 4.17
C VAL A 210 10.78 -15.08 3.25
N ALA A 211 10.41 -14.90 1.99
CA ALA A 211 11.20 -14.13 1.03
C ALA A 211 11.35 -12.69 1.50
N GLY A 212 10.24 -12.04 1.91
CA GLY A 212 10.28 -10.68 2.42
C GLY A 212 11.12 -10.53 3.70
N LEU A 213 11.04 -11.51 4.61
CA LEU A 213 11.90 -11.57 5.79
C LEU A 213 13.37 -11.80 5.42
N GLY A 214 13.65 -12.60 4.39
CA GLY A 214 14.99 -12.81 3.85
C GLY A 214 15.61 -11.51 3.37
N VAL A 215 14.88 -10.72 2.58
CA VAL A 215 15.30 -9.38 2.16
C VAL A 215 15.57 -8.49 3.38
N LEU A 216 14.62 -8.43 4.33
CA LEU A 216 14.72 -7.58 5.51
C LEU A 216 15.97 -7.93 6.34
N CYS A 217 16.18 -9.21 6.61
CA CYS A 217 17.30 -9.69 7.42
C CYS A 217 18.64 -9.45 6.72
N ASP A 218 18.73 -9.68 5.40
CA ASP A 218 19.96 -9.38 4.65
C ASP A 218 20.26 -7.87 4.64
N TRP A 219 19.25 -7.01 4.47
CA TRP A 219 19.47 -5.57 4.46
C TRP A 219 19.93 -5.03 5.83
N VAL A 220 19.35 -5.53 6.92
CA VAL A 220 19.79 -5.18 8.28
C VAL A 220 21.18 -5.77 8.57
N GLY A 221 21.41 -7.05 8.25
CA GLY A 221 22.69 -7.74 8.42
C GLY A 221 23.83 -7.18 7.56
N SER A 222 23.49 -6.49 6.47
CA SER A 222 24.45 -5.83 5.56
C SER A 222 24.83 -4.42 5.97
N ASN A 223 24.18 -3.83 6.99
CA ASN A 223 24.47 -2.46 7.41
C ASN A 223 25.80 -2.42 8.17
N GLN A 224 26.81 -1.78 7.61
CA GLN A 224 28.17 -1.71 8.18
C GLN A 224 28.25 -0.92 9.48
N ASP A 225 27.29 -0.04 9.76
CA ASP A 225 27.24 0.68 11.04
C ASP A 225 26.84 -0.25 12.19
N TRP A 226 26.08 -1.31 11.89
CA TRP A 226 25.60 -2.29 12.87
C TRP A 226 26.42 -3.59 12.86
N PHE A 227 26.92 -3.97 11.68
CA PHE A 227 27.73 -5.16 11.43
C PHE A 227 29.06 -4.76 10.77
N PRO A 228 30.00 -4.20 11.57
CA PRO A 228 31.31 -3.85 11.06
C PRO A 228 32.09 -5.11 10.66
N TYR A 229 32.85 -4.99 9.57
CA TYR A 229 33.64 -6.10 9.05
C TYR A 229 34.58 -6.65 10.13
N THR A 230 34.58 -7.98 10.24
CA THR A 230 35.37 -8.72 11.22
C THR A 230 36.30 -9.69 10.49
N ALA A 231 37.57 -9.73 10.90
CA ALA A 231 38.58 -10.63 10.36
C ALA A 231 38.26 -12.10 10.73
N PRO A 232 38.68 -13.11 9.92
CA PRO A 232 38.34 -14.52 10.09
C PRO A 232 39.06 -15.23 11.25
N ASP A 233 39.10 -14.59 12.43
CA ASP A 233 39.88 -15.04 13.59
C ASP A 233 39.08 -15.92 14.57
N TYR A 234 37.77 -16.06 14.36
CA TYR A 234 36.84 -16.74 15.27
C TYR A 234 36.20 -17.98 14.62
N ARG A 235 35.94 -19.02 15.42
CA ARG A 235 35.06 -20.12 14.97
C ARG A 235 33.63 -19.63 14.84
N LEU A 236 32.81 -20.31 14.01
CA LEU A 236 31.42 -19.91 13.78
C LEU A 236 30.59 -19.79 15.06
N ALA A 237 30.73 -20.74 15.99
CA ALA A 237 30.02 -20.73 17.27
C ALA A 237 30.44 -19.56 18.18
N GLU A 238 31.72 -19.16 18.14
CA GLU A 238 32.23 -18.00 18.88
C GLU A 238 31.73 -16.71 18.26
N TYR A 239 31.82 -16.61 16.93
CA TYR A 239 31.34 -15.44 16.18
C TYR A 239 29.85 -15.20 16.41
N TRP A 240 29.04 -16.24 16.29
CA TRP A 240 27.59 -16.21 16.53
C TRP A 240 27.24 -15.67 17.93
N ARG A 241 27.89 -16.21 18.97
CA ARG A 241 27.58 -15.87 20.37
C ARG A 241 28.06 -14.47 20.76
N HIS A 242 29.25 -14.08 20.32
CA HIS A 242 29.90 -12.85 20.77
C HIS A 242 29.63 -11.64 19.88
N PHE A 243 29.29 -11.85 18.61
CA PHE A 243 29.10 -10.77 17.64
C PHE A 243 27.69 -10.78 17.02
N SER A 244 27.31 -11.84 16.30
CA SER A 244 26.07 -11.84 15.52
C SER A 244 24.82 -11.64 16.38
N VAL A 245 24.65 -12.41 17.46
CA VAL A 245 23.45 -12.33 18.32
C VAL A 245 23.33 -10.97 19.03
N PRO A 246 24.37 -10.43 19.71
CA PRO A 246 24.28 -9.11 20.33
C PRO A 246 24.05 -7.98 19.32
N ARG A 247 24.78 -7.97 18.19
CA ARG A 247 24.64 -6.95 17.14
C ARG A 247 23.26 -6.97 16.51
N ALA A 248 22.73 -8.15 16.20
CA ALA A 248 21.38 -8.31 15.65
C ALA A 248 20.30 -7.69 16.54
N ARG A 249 20.36 -7.91 17.85
CA ARG A 249 19.39 -7.34 18.81
C ARG A 249 19.43 -5.82 18.86
N GLU A 250 20.59 -5.20 18.65
CA GLU A 250 20.73 -3.75 18.58
C GLU A 250 20.30 -3.21 17.21
N ALA A 251 20.75 -3.87 16.14
CA ALA A 251 20.46 -3.51 14.75
C ALA A 251 18.95 -3.42 14.47
N ILE A 252 18.17 -4.41 14.91
CA ILE A 252 16.71 -4.40 14.66
C ILE A 252 15.97 -3.30 15.47
N ARG A 253 16.53 -2.91 16.63
CA ARG A 253 16.00 -1.78 17.42
C ARG A 253 16.28 -0.47 16.71
N HIS A 254 17.52 -0.25 16.27
CA HIS A 254 17.89 0.92 15.46
C HIS A 254 17.17 0.99 14.12
N ALA A 255 16.92 -0.15 13.48
CA ALA A 255 16.17 -0.22 12.23
C ALA A 255 14.68 0.11 12.41
N GLY A 256 14.15 0.11 13.64
CA GLY A 256 12.74 0.41 13.93
C GLY A 256 11.75 -0.63 13.42
N VAL A 257 12.19 -1.88 13.23
CA VAL A 257 11.38 -2.95 12.60
C VAL A 257 10.62 -3.83 13.60
N ILE A 258 10.86 -3.63 14.90
CA ILE A 258 10.06 -4.22 15.98
C ILE A 258 8.85 -3.32 16.22
N PRO A 259 7.63 -3.84 16.09
CA PRO A 259 6.43 -3.02 16.21
C PRO A 259 6.24 -2.52 17.63
N ALA A 260 5.78 -1.27 17.76
CA ALA A 260 5.34 -0.75 19.04
C ALA A 260 4.03 -1.44 19.48
N PRO A 261 3.84 -1.72 20.78
CA PRO A 261 2.59 -2.31 21.25
C PRO A 261 1.44 -1.30 21.12
N PRO A 262 0.20 -1.74 20.84
CA PRO A 262 -0.95 -0.83 20.72
C PRO A 262 -1.33 -0.22 22.07
N SER A 263 -1.68 1.07 22.06
CA SER A 263 -2.13 1.80 23.26
C SER A 263 -3.31 1.09 23.94
N PRO A 264 -3.37 0.99 25.28
CA PRO A 264 -4.46 0.33 25.98
C PRO A 264 -5.82 0.99 25.80
N HIS A 265 -5.81 2.30 25.55
CA HIS A 265 -7.01 3.10 25.39
C HIS A 265 -6.82 4.09 24.26
N LEU A 266 -7.74 4.08 23.30
CA LEU A 266 -7.82 5.07 22.24
C LEU A 266 -9.23 5.64 22.23
N THR A 267 -9.34 6.95 22.35
CA THR A 267 -10.61 7.66 22.22
C THR A 267 -10.62 8.48 20.94
N LEU A 268 -11.82 8.87 20.47
CA LEU A 268 -11.93 9.81 19.34
C LEU A 268 -11.26 11.16 19.60
N ARG A 269 -11.21 11.58 20.87
CA ARG A 269 -10.51 12.80 21.28
C ARG A 269 -8.99 12.67 21.11
N ASP A 270 -8.45 11.46 21.21
CA ASP A 270 -7.04 11.24 20.93
C ASP A 270 -6.75 11.38 19.43
N LEU A 271 -7.70 11.01 18.57
CA LEU A 271 -7.59 11.13 17.11
C LEU A 271 -7.80 12.55 16.57
N SER A 272 -8.47 13.44 17.32
CA SER A 272 -8.75 14.81 16.87
C SER A 272 -7.57 15.77 17.00
N GLY A 273 -6.48 15.36 17.66
CA GLY A 273 -5.32 16.22 17.95
C GLY A 273 -5.56 17.24 19.07
N ASP A 274 -6.78 17.78 19.18
CA ASP A 274 -7.20 18.76 20.19
C ASP A 274 -8.04 18.13 21.33
N ARG A 275 -7.58 18.32 22.59
CA ARG A 275 -8.25 17.84 23.81
C ARG A 275 -9.30 18.80 24.36
N ALA A 276 -9.29 20.08 23.95
CA ALA A 276 -10.16 21.11 24.51
C ALA A 276 -11.60 21.03 23.97
N THR A 277 -11.78 20.50 22.75
CA THR A 277 -13.10 20.42 22.12
C THR A 277 -13.87 19.16 22.57
N PRO A 278 -15.11 19.28 23.08
CA PRO A 278 -16.01 18.14 23.25
C PRO A 278 -16.39 17.58 21.87
N LEU A 279 -16.07 16.31 21.61
CA LEU A 279 -16.44 15.63 20.37
C LEU A 279 -17.50 14.58 20.67
N SER A 280 -18.69 14.78 20.14
CA SER A 280 -19.72 13.73 20.12
C SER A 280 -19.43 12.79 18.96
N PRO A 281 -19.29 11.47 19.21
CA PRO A 281 -19.04 10.49 18.15
C PRO A 281 -20.18 10.50 17.13
N THR A 282 -19.85 10.37 15.84
CA THR A 282 -20.82 10.15 14.76
C THR A 282 -21.47 8.76 14.90
N PRO A 283 -22.63 8.48 14.26
CA PRO A 283 -23.31 7.19 14.40
C PRO A 283 -22.43 6.06 13.88
N LEU A 284 -21.71 6.33 12.78
CA LEU A 284 -20.67 5.46 12.24
C LEU A 284 -19.58 5.16 13.28
N GLN A 285 -18.99 6.20 13.90
CA GLN A 285 -17.94 6.02 14.90
C GLN A 285 -18.41 5.23 16.13
N ARG A 286 -19.65 5.44 16.60
CA ARG A 286 -20.24 4.66 17.70
C ARG A 286 -20.41 3.20 17.30
N PHE A 287 -20.91 2.95 16.10
CA PHE A 287 -21.12 1.61 15.59
C PHE A 287 -19.80 0.83 15.53
N VAL A 288 -18.77 1.37 14.87
CA VAL A 288 -17.47 0.67 14.74
C VAL A 288 -16.74 0.53 16.07
N ALA A 289 -17.00 1.38 17.06
CA ALA A 289 -16.45 1.23 18.40
C ALA A 289 -17.04 0.02 19.15
N GLN A 290 -18.25 -0.40 18.79
CA GLN A 290 -19.02 -1.44 19.48
C GLN A 290 -19.18 -2.73 18.68
N MET A 291 -18.97 -2.69 17.35
CA MET A 291 -19.16 -3.86 16.49
C MET A 291 -18.31 -5.05 16.99
N PRO A 292 -18.84 -6.27 17.03
CA PRO A 292 -18.04 -7.43 17.41
C PRO A 292 -16.91 -7.66 16.40
N LEU A 293 -15.78 -8.19 16.88
CA LEU A 293 -14.66 -8.59 16.04
C LEU A 293 -14.30 -10.04 16.39
N GLY A 294 -14.36 -10.92 15.38
CA GLY A 294 -13.93 -12.30 15.50
C GLY A 294 -12.41 -12.45 15.60
N ARG A 295 -11.92 -13.69 15.58
CA ARG A 295 -10.49 -14.01 15.56
C ARG A 295 -10.11 -14.43 14.15
N GLY A 296 -9.38 -13.58 13.43
CA GLY A 296 -8.87 -13.91 12.10
C GLY A 296 -8.91 -12.74 11.13
N PRO A 297 -8.49 -12.97 9.87
CA PRO A 297 -8.53 -11.96 8.82
C PRO A 297 -9.96 -11.46 8.59
N SER A 298 -10.11 -10.16 8.35
CA SER A 298 -11.42 -9.55 8.09
C SER A 298 -11.34 -8.44 7.06
N LEU A 299 -12.48 -8.21 6.39
CA LEU A 299 -12.68 -7.10 5.48
C LEU A 299 -13.88 -6.28 5.93
N THR A 300 -13.67 -4.99 6.16
CA THR A 300 -14.75 -4.05 6.48
C THR A 300 -14.84 -2.97 5.43
N ILE A 301 -16.02 -2.79 4.82
CA ILE A 301 -16.31 -1.73 3.86
C ILE A 301 -17.19 -0.70 4.57
N ILE A 302 -16.73 0.55 4.60
CA ILE A 302 -17.42 1.68 5.23
C ILE A 302 -17.89 2.63 4.12
N GLU A 303 -19.20 2.70 3.93
CA GLU A 303 -19.86 3.56 2.96
C GLU A 303 -20.57 4.71 3.69
N ASP A 304 -20.06 5.93 3.57
CA ASP A 304 -20.68 7.14 4.14
C ASP A 304 -20.22 8.39 3.38
N LEU A 305 -20.93 9.50 3.58
CA LEU A 305 -20.59 10.79 3.00
C LEU A 305 -19.23 11.30 3.46
N THR A 306 -18.65 12.22 2.68
CA THR A 306 -17.46 12.95 3.12
C THR A 306 -17.79 13.80 4.35
N GLY A 307 -16.86 13.86 5.30
CA GLY A 307 -17.08 14.55 6.59
C GLY A 307 -17.88 13.77 7.65
N ALA A 308 -18.34 12.55 7.36
CA ALA A 308 -19.02 11.69 8.35
C ALA A 308 -18.07 11.04 9.38
N GLY A 309 -16.76 11.28 9.26
CA GLY A 309 -15.73 10.74 10.15
C GLY A 309 -15.30 9.32 9.80
N LYS A 310 -15.33 8.93 8.51
CA LYS A 310 -14.89 7.62 8.01
C LYS A 310 -13.46 7.28 8.42
N THR A 311 -12.53 8.23 8.30
CA THR A 311 -11.13 8.00 8.66
C THR A 311 -10.98 7.69 10.16
N GLU A 312 -11.60 8.47 11.05
CA GLU A 312 -11.58 8.19 12.49
C GLU A 312 -12.24 6.86 12.84
N ALA A 313 -13.35 6.52 12.17
CA ALA A 313 -14.01 5.23 12.34
C ALA A 313 -13.09 4.06 11.93
N ALA A 314 -12.40 4.20 10.80
CA ALA A 314 -11.41 3.23 10.31
C ALA A 314 -10.24 3.08 11.28
N LEU A 315 -9.75 4.19 11.84
CA LEU A 315 -8.66 4.21 12.81
C LEU A 315 -9.04 3.55 14.14
N LEU A 316 -10.24 3.82 14.65
CA LEU A 316 -10.77 3.13 15.82
C LEU A 316 -10.86 1.62 15.57
N LEU A 317 -11.38 1.22 14.42
CA LEU A 317 -11.48 -0.19 14.05
C LEU A 317 -10.10 -0.84 13.91
N ALA A 318 -9.16 -0.17 13.23
CA ALA A 318 -7.79 -0.64 13.06
C ALA A 318 -7.08 -0.82 14.42
N HIS A 319 -7.23 0.13 15.33
CA HIS A 319 -6.69 0.03 16.70
C HIS A 319 -7.30 -1.15 17.47
N ARG A 320 -8.61 -1.40 17.34
CA ARG A 320 -9.26 -2.58 17.95
C ARG A 320 -8.72 -3.89 17.39
N LEU A 321 -8.45 -3.97 16.08
CA LEU A 321 -7.80 -5.14 15.44
C LEU A 321 -6.36 -5.33 15.97
N MET A 322 -5.60 -4.25 16.13
CA MET A 322 -4.26 -4.30 16.73
C MET A 322 -4.31 -4.77 18.18
N ARG A 323 -5.28 -4.31 18.97
CA ARG A 323 -5.49 -4.73 20.37
C ARG A 323 -5.85 -6.21 20.51
N GLN A 324 -6.48 -6.80 19.51
CA GLN A 324 -6.72 -8.25 19.44
C GLN A 324 -5.50 -9.03 18.91
N GLY A 325 -4.40 -8.35 18.58
CA GLY A 325 -3.17 -8.96 18.07
C GLY A 325 -3.30 -9.46 16.64
N GLN A 326 -4.23 -8.93 15.84
CA GLN A 326 -4.43 -9.29 14.42
C GLN A 326 -3.52 -8.49 13.48
N ALA A 327 -3.02 -7.34 13.93
CA ALA A 327 -2.11 -6.47 13.19
C ALA A 327 -1.19 -5.75 14.17
N ASP A 328 -0.04 -5.32 13.66
CA ASP A 328 1.02 -4.67 14.42
C ASP A 328 1.10 -3.16 14.13
N GLY A 329 0.27 -2.66 13.21
CA GLY A 329 0.30 -1.28 12.75
C GLY A 329 -0.74 -0.99 11.68
N ILE A 330 -0.65 0.18 11.05
CA ILE A 330 -1.64 0.70 10.09
C ILE A 330 -0.96 1.12 8.80
N MET A 331 -1.53 0.73 7.67
CA MET A 331 -1.13 1.22 6.36
C MET A 331 -2.32 1.86 5.65
N VAL A 332 -2.22 3.16 5.35
CA VAL A 332 -3.26 3.87 4.59
C VAL A 332 -2.77 4.05 3.16
N ALA A 333 -3.49 3.49 2.20
CA ALA A 333 -3.24 3.68 0.78
C ALA A 333 -4.31 4.60 0.18
N LEU A 334 -3.86 5.64 -0.51
CA LEU A 334 -4.71 6.70 -1.05
C LEU A 334 -4.57 6.84 -2.57
N PRO A 335 -5.58 7.37 -3.28
CA PRO A 335 -5.56 7.43 -4.73
C PRO A 335 -4.45 8.31 -5.34
N THR A 336 -4.01 9.36 -4.64
CA THR A 336 -3.04 10.33 -5.19
C THR A 336 -1.99 10.77 -4.19
N MET A 337 -0.90 11.37 -4.67
CA MET A 337 0.14 11.93 -3.80
C MET A 337 -0.37 13.09 -2.94
N ALA A 338 -1.28 13.92 -3.47
CA ALA A 338 -1.83 15.06 -2.73
C ALA A 338 -2.69 14.59 -1.55
N THR A 339 -3.51 13.55 -1.78
CA THR A 339 -4.31 12.93 -0.72
C THR A 339 -3.40 12.32 0.34
N ALA A 340 -2.33 11.62 -0.08
CA ALA A 340 -1.33 11.03 0.83
C ALA A 340 -0.58 12.08 1.67
N ASN A 341 -0.14 13.20 1.09
CA ASN A 341 0.51 14.29 1.82
C ASN A 341 -0.40 14.87 2.91
N ALA A 342 -1.63 15.21 2.54
CA ALA A 342 -2.61 15.75 3.48
C ALA A 342 -2.92 14.75 4.61
N MET A 343 -2.99 13.46 4.30
CA MET A 343 -3.21 12.41 5.29
C MET A 343 -2.00 12.24 6.21
N TYR A 344 -0.77 12.34 5.69
CA TYR A 344 0.45 12.30 6.49
C TYR A 344 0.51 13.44 7.52
N GLU A 345 0.25 14.68 7.10
CA GLU A 345 0.20 15.83 8.03
C GLU A 345 -0.85 15.66 9.13
N ARG A 346 -1.97 15.02 8.80
CA ARG A 346 -3.04 14.74 9.74
C ARG A 346 -2.61 13.68 10.76
N PHE A 347 -2.04 12.58 10.30
CA PHE A 347 -1.54 11.50 11.15
C PHE A 347 -0.38 11.94 12.04
N ALA A 348 0.51 12.78 11.55
CA ALA A 348 1.66 13.31 12.31
C ALA A 348 1.25 13.94 13.67
N ARG A 349 0.01 14.43 13.80
CA ARG A 349 -0.52 15.05 15.03
C ARG A 349 -0.92 14.07 16.12
N PHE A 350 -1.21 12.81 15.78
CA PHE A 350 -1.78 11.85 16.74
C PHE A 350 -1.22 10.43 16.65
N TYR A 351 -0.43 10.07 15.63
CA TYR A 351 -0.06 8.67 15.36
C TYR A 351 0.58 7.97 16.58
N ARG A 352 1.41 8.68 17.36
CA ARG A 352 2.03 8.14 18.59
C ARG A 352 0.99 7.66 19.61
N ARG A 353 -0.19 8.30 19.65
CA ARG A 353 -1.29 7.95 20.58
C ARG A 353 -1.94 6.59 20.26
N LEU A 354 -1.67 6.03 19.08
CA LEU A 354 -2.15 4.69 18.71
C LEU A 354 -1.35 3.58 19.43
N PHE A 355 -0.19 3.89 20.00
CA PHE A 355 0.77 2.93 20.55
C PHE A 355 1.15 3.27 22.00
N ASP A 356 1.62 2.26 22.72
CA ASP A 356 2.16 2.32 24.09
C ASP A 356 3.68 2.18 24.03
N GLY A 357 4.34 3.13 23.36
CA GLY A 357 5.78 3.09 23.13
C GLY A 357 6.35 4.43 22.72
N GLU A 358 7.60 4.69 23.11
CA GLU A 358 8.28 5.94 22.79
C GLU A 358 8.82 5.95 21.35
N GLN A 359 9.16 4.78 20.80
CA GLN A 359 9.69 4.62 19.45
C GLN A 359 8.57 4.14 18.52
N VAL A 360 7.93 5.09 17.83
CA VAL A 360 6.86 4.81 16.86
C VAL A 360 7.22 5.49 15.55
N SER A 361 7.21 4.70 14.47
CA SER A 361 7.54 5.18 13.13
C SER A 361 6.31 5.66 12.36
N LEU A 362 6.47 6.79 11.66
CA LEU A 362 5.49 7.31 10.70
C LEU A 362 6.18 7.63 9.38
N VAL A 363 5.77 6.97 8.30
CA VAL A 363 6.42 7.10 6.98
C VAL A 363 5.43 7.53 5.90
N LEU A 364 5.89 8.40 5.00
CA LEU A 364 5.21 8.73 3.75
C LEU A 364 5.86 7.97 2.58
N SER A 365 5.06 7.38 1.71
CA SER A 365 5.56 6.62 0.55
C SER A 365 4.83 6.99 -0.73
N HIS A 366 5.56 7.67 -1.61
CA HIS A 366 5.21 7.88 -3.01
C HIS A 366 6.45 8.34 -3.79
N SER A 367 6.35 8.43 -5.11
CA SER A 367 7.50 8.68 -6.02
C SER A 367 8.18 10.04 -5.85
N ARG A 368 7.60 10.98 -5.09
CA ARG A 368 8.08 12.36 -4.92
C ARG A 368 8.05 12.85 -3.47
N ARG A 369 8.10 11.94 -2.50
CA ARG A 369 8.00 12.27 -1.07
C ARG A 369 9.12 13.21 -0.59
N ASP A 370 10.29 13.13 -1.21
CA ASP A 370 11.47 13.92 -0.82
C ASP A 370 11.29 15.42 -1.14
N LEU A 371 10.31 15.76 -1.99
CA LEU A 371 9.91 17.13 -2.32
C LEU A 371 8.82 17.68 -1.39
N PHE A 372 8.31 16.86 -0.47
CA PHE A 372 7.31 17.29 0.50
C PHE A 372 7.99 17.66 1.82
N GLU A 373 8.07 18.97 2.10
CA GLU A 373 8.78 19.50 3.27
C GLU A 373 8.30 18.92 4.60
N GLY A 374 7.00 18.65 4.74
CA GLY A 374 6.43 18.08 5.98
C GLY A 374 7.04 16.73 6.34
N PHE A 375 7.40 15.92 5.35
CA PHE A 375 8.09 14.64 5.55
C PHE A 375 9.60 14.83 5.65
N THR A 376 10.22 15.60 4.77
CA THR A 376 11.68 15.79 4.80
C THR A 376 12.15 16.43 6.11
N LYS A 377 11.38 17.36 6.71
CA LYS A 377 11.67 17.92 8.04
C LYS A 377 11.57 16.88 9.16
N SER A 378 10.58 15.98 9.11
CA SER A 378 10.44 14.95 10.15
C SER A 378 11.57 13.92 10.10
N VAL A 379 12.08 13.61 8.89
CA VAL A 379 13.23 12.72 8.69
C VAL A 379 14.57 13.42 8.99
N LEU A 380 14.75 14.70 8.67
CA LEU A 380 16.00 15.42 8.98
C LEU A 380 16.15 15.69 10.47
N THR A 381 15.05 15.98 11.18
CA THR A 381 15.06 16.13 12.64
C THR A 381 15.45 14.81 13.33
N ALA A 382 15.20 13.66 12.68
CA ALA A 382 15.66 12.35 13.13
C ALA A 382 17.16 12.09 12.93
N ALA A 383 17.82 12.81 12.03
CA ALA A 383 19.20 12.54 11.60
C ALA A 383 20.23 13.59 12.11
N GLY A 384 19.80 14.67 12.76
CA GLY A 384 20.67 15.77 13.23
C GLY A 384 21.33 15.53 14.60
N PRO A 385 22.39 16.30 14.97
CA PRO A 385 22.98 16.25 16.30
C PRO A 385 21.98 16.73 17.37
N ALA A 386 22.03 16.10 18.54
CA ALA A 386 21.09 16.33 19.64
C ALA A 386 21.16 17.75 20.21
N ASP A 387 20.25 18.62 19.77
CA ASP A 387 19.94 19.85 20.50
C ASP A 387 18.98 19.52 21.64
N GLY A 388 19.56 19.17 22.80
CA GLY A 388 19.00 19.41 24.14
C GLY A 388 17.80 18.58 24.63
N ASN A 389 17.16 17.75 23.81
CA ASN A 389 16.02 16.91 24.22
C ASN A 389 16.31 15.42 23.91
N GLU A 390 17.09 14.75 24.77
CA GLU A 390 17.56 13.35 24.57
C GLU A 390 16.41 12.34 24.29
N TYR A 391 15.20 12.62 24.80
CA TYR A 391 14.01 11.77 24.61
C TYR A 391 13.38 11.86 23.22
N GLU A 392 13.58 12.97 22.49
CA GLU A 392 12.94 13.19 21.18
C GLU A 392 13.79 12.65 20.02
N THR A 393 15.11 12.58 20.22
CA THR A 393 16.12 12.14 19.24
C THR A 393 16.18 10.62 19.03
N ALA A 394 15.97 9.81 20.07
CA ALA A 394 16.06 8.34 19.95
C ALA A 394 14.86 7.73 19.19
N SER A 395 13.66 8.26 19.42
CA SER A 395 12.42 7.86 18.73
C SER A 395 12.42 8.23 17.25
N THR A 396 13.01 9.37 16.92
CA THR A 396 13.07 9.89 15.56
C THR A 396 14.13 9.15 14.74
N ALA A 397 15.32 8.88 15.29
CA ALA A 397 16.38 8.10 14.62
C ALA A 397 15.94 6.69 14.18
N CYS A 398 15.08 6.01 14.95
CA CYS A 398 14.59 4.65 14.61
C CYS A 398 13.71 4.61 13.34
N ALA A 399 13.15 5.74 12.90
CA ALA A 399 12.35 5.80 11.66
C ALA A 399 13.20 6.11 10.42
N ALA A 400 14.44 6.59 10.58
CA ALA A 400 15.26 7.08 9.48
C ALA A 400 15.56 5.99 8.45
N TRP A 401 16.01 4.81 8.89
CA TRP A 401 16.34 3.69 8.01
C TRP A 401 15.12 3.21 7.19
N ILE A 402 13.93 3.18 7.79
CA ILE A 402 12.69 2.83 7.07
C ILE A 402 12.32 3.96 6.10
N ALA A 403 12.45 5.21 6.51
CA ALA A 403 12.11 6.38 5.72
C ALA A 403 13.00 6.57 4.48
N GLU A 404 14.25 6.11 4.49
CA GLU A 404 15.20 6.21 3.37
C GLU A 404 14.71 5.55 2.08
N ASP A 405 13.87 4.51 2.15
CA ASP A 405 13.48 3.73 0.97
C ASP A 405 11.99 3.38 0.95
N ASN A 406 11.29 3.73 -0.13
CA ASN A 406 9.87 3.43 -0.33
C ASN A 406 9.56 1.92 -0.22
N ARG A 407 10.53 1.04 -0.50
CA ARG A 407 10.41 -0.42 -0.36
C ARG A 407 10.32 -0.86 1.11
N ARG A 408 10.90 -0.09 2.03
CA ARG A 408 10.90 -0.35 3.48
C ARG A 408 9.65 0.22 4.15
N ALA A 409 8.99 1.22 3.56
CA ALA A 409 7.83 1.90 4.16
C ALA A 409 6.74 0.96 4.73
N PRO A 410 6.40 -0.19 4.11
CA PRO A 410 5.46 -1.14 4.71
C PRO A 410 5.86 -1.75 6.06
N GLN A 411 7.14 -1.61 6.46
CA GLN A 411 7.65 -2.07 7.75
C GLN A 411 7.36 -1.07 8.90
N ALA A 412 6.97 0.17 8.61
CA ALA A 412 6.64 1.16 9.65
C ALA A 412 5.41 0.75 10.48
N ASP A 413 5.32 1.26 11.71
CA ASP A 413 4.13 1.13 12.57
C ASP A 413 2.93 1.82 11.93
N VAL A 414 3.15 3.00 11.35
CA VAL A 414 2.18 3.74 10.56
C VAL A 414 2.79 4.17 9.24
N GLY A 415 2.18 3.76 8.14
CA GLY A 415 2.56 4.23 6.81
C GLY A 415 1.39 4.87 6.08
N ILE A 416 1.68 5.97 5.39
CA ILE A 416 0.77 6.65 4.48
C ILE A 416 1.37 6.56 3.07
N MET A 417 0.63 6.02 2.12
CA MET A 417 1.14 5.75 0.79
C MET A 417 0.12 5.98 -0.31
N THR A 418 0.57 6.09 -1.56
CA THR A 418 -0.37 5.96 -2.69
C THR A 418 -0.73 4.50 -2.93
N ILE A 419 -1.87 4.26 -3.58
CA ILE A 419 -2.29 2.91 -3.96
C ILE A 419 -1.23 2.20 -4.81
N ASP A 420 -0.51 2.94 -5.68
CA ASP A 420 0.59 2.43 -6.49
C ASP A 420 1.67 1.74 -5.64
N GLN A 421 2.01 2.31 -4.47
CA GLN A 421 3.03 1.75 -3.59
C GLN A 421 2.58 0.44 -2.94
N ALA A 422 1.28 0.28 -2.72
CA ALA A 422 0.70 -0.95 -2.20
C ALA A 422 0.64 -2.03 -3.28
N VAL A 423 0.13 -1.70 -4.48
CA VAL A 423 -0.01 -2.68 -5.58
C VAL A 423 1.33 -3.12 -6.16
N LEU A 424 2.41 -2.34 -6.03
CA LEU A 424 3.77 -2.81 -6.35
C LEU A 424 4.16 -4.11 -5.63
N GLY A 425 3.53 -4.43 -4.49
CA GLY A 425 3.69 -5.71 -3.80
C GLY A 425 3.13 -6.92 -4.56
N VAL A 426 2.20 -6.73 -5.49
CA VAL A 426 1.56 -7.80 -6.28
C VAL A 426 1.90 -7.75 -7.76
N LEU A 427 2.84 -6.90 -8.16
CA LEU A 427 3.38 -6.84 -9.52
C LEU A 427 4.73 -7.56 -9.60
N PRO A 428 5.18 -8.02 -10.78
CA PRO A 428 6.49 -8.63 -11.02
C PRO A 428 7.60 -7.56 -10.94
N SER A 429 7.75 -6.97 -9.76
CA SER A 429 8.74 -5.96 -9.43
C SER A 429 9.70 -6.54 -8.38
N ARG A 430 10.94 -6.04 -8.36
CA ARG A 430 11.93 -6.46 -7.37
C ARG A 430 11.48 -6.02 -5.97
N PHE A 431 11.65 -6.90 -4.99
CA PHE A 431 11.36 -6.64 -3.57
C PHE A 431 9.87 -6.44 -3.24
N GLN A 432 8.99 -6.87 -4.15
CA GLN A 432 7.58 -7.12 -3.89
C GLN A 432 7.31 -7.94 -2.62
N SER A 433 8.10 -8.97 -2.33
CA SER A 433 7.96 -9.83 -1.15
C SER A 433 8.21 -9.07 0.15
N LEU A 434 9.18 -8.14 0.17
CA LEU A 434 9.40 -7.24 1.31
C LEU A 434 8.17 -6.37 1.58
N ARG A 435 7.55 -5.83 0.52
CA ARG A 435 6.31 -5.04 0.64
C ARG A 435 5.18 -5.89 1.20
N LEU A 436 4.94 -7.08 0.64
CA LEU A 436 3.91 -8.01 1.10
C LEU A 436 4.11 -8.44 2.55
N ALA A 437 5.34 -8.74 2.96
CA ALA A 437 5.66 -9.12 4.33
C ALA A 437 5.36 -7.99 5.34
N GLY A 438 5.62 -6.74 4.97
CA GLY A 438 5.24 -5.58 5.77
C GLY A 438 3.72 -5.38 5.80
N LEU A 439 3.09 -5.31 4.62
CA LEU A 439 1.65 -5.08 4.48
C LEU A 439 0.80 -6.12 5.22
N ALA A 440 1.16 -7.41 5.12
CA ALA A 440 0.44 -8.51 5.78
C ALA A 440 0.33 -8.33 7.31
N ARG A 441 1.22 -7.53 7.90
CA ARG A 441 1.27 -7.27 9.34
C ARG A 441 0.56 -5.98 9.74
N ARG A 442 -0.02 -5.24 8.80
CA ARG A 442 -0.71 -3.97 9.03
C ARG A 442 -2.19 -4.11 8.72
N VAL A 443 -3.01 -3.30 9.39
CA VAL A 443 -4.38 -3.08 8.90
C VAL A 443 -4.26 -2.23 7.64
N LEU A 444 -4.66 -2.81 6.50
CA LEU A 444 -4.63 -2.12 5.21
C LEU A 444 -5.90 -1.30 5.04
N ILE A 445 -5.78 0.02 5.08
CA ILE A 445 -6.89 0.96 4.87
C ILE A 445 -6.78 1.50 3.44
N LEU A 446 -7.74 1.16 2.58
CA LEU A 446 -7.84 1.73 1.24
C LEU A 446 -8.89 2.84 1.25
N ASP A 447 -8.47 4.07 0.97
CA ASP A 447 -9.38 5.21 0.88
C ASP A 447 -9.91 5.39 -0.54
N GLU A 448 -11.13 5.91 -0.67
CA GLU A 448 -11.83 6.20 -1.93
C GLU A 448 -11.77 5.07 -2.98
N VAL A 449 -12.09 3.83 -2.57
CA VAL A 449 -11.96 2.63 -3.43
C VAL A 449 -12.83 2.61 -4.69
N HIS A 450 -13.71 3.60 -4.87
CA HIS A 450 -14.54 3.77 -6.07
C HIS A 450 -13.79 4.43 -7.24
N GLU A 451 -12.64 5.06 -7.00
CA GLU A 451 -11.93 5.85 -8.01
C GLU A 451 -11.03 5.01 -8.93
N TYR A 452 -10.82 3.74 -8.60
CA TYR A 452 -9.91 2.88 -9.35
C TYR A 452 -10.54 2.45 -10.67
N ASP A 453 -9.79 2.64 -11.76
CA ASP A 453 -10.17 2.17 -13.08
C ASP A 453 -10.14 0.63 -13.17
N ALA A 454 -10.52 0.08 -14.32
CA ALA A 454 -10.56 -1.36 -14.54
C ALA A 454 -9.19 -2.05 -14.41
N TYR A 455 -8.07 -1.34 -14.62
CA TYR A 455 -6.73 -1.89 -14.51
C TYR A 455 -6.30 -1.93 -13.03
N VAL A 456 -6.27 -0.77 -12.38
CA VAL A 456 -5.90 -0.63 -10.97
C VAL A 456 -6.86 -1.41 -10.08
N GLY A 457 -8.15 -1.46 -10.43
CA GLY A 457 -9.14 -2.29 -9.74
C GLY A 457 -8.75 -3.76 -9.68
N ARG A 458 -8.14 -4.31 -10.73
CA ARG A 458 -7.64 -5.70 -10.73
C ARG A 458 -6.36 -5.88 -9.94
N GLU A 459 -5.49 -4.87 -9.91
CA GLU A 459 -4.32 -4.86 -9.03
C GLU A 459 -4.73 -4.81 -7.54
N VAL A 460 -5.75 -4.01 -7.21
CA VAL A 460 -6.35 -3.94 -5.87
C VAL A 460 -7.01 -5.27 -5.50
N ASP A 461 -7.74 -5.90 -6.41
CA ASP A 461 -8.27 -7.25 -6.20
C ASP A 461 -7.12 -8.22 -5.83
N ALA A 462 -6.01 -8.23 -6.60
CA ALA A 462 -4.85 -9.08 -6.32
C ALA A 462 -4.19 -8.74 -4.97
N LEU A 463 -4.03 -7.45 -4.65
CA LEU A 463 -3.52 -6.97 -3.37
C LEU A 463 -4.36 -7.51 -2.20
N LEU A 464 -5.69 -7.42 -2.30
CA LEU A 464 -6.59 -7.93 -1.27
C LEU A 464 -6.50 -9.46 -1.13
N ARG A 465 -6.31 -10.20 -2.23
CA ARG A 465 -6.11 -11.66 -2.18
C ARG A 465 -4.83 -12.02 -1.43
N PHE A 466 -3.71 -11.37 -1.76
CA PHE A 466 -2.44 -11.56 -1.07
C PHE A 466 -2.55 -11.17 0.41
N HIS A 467 -3.16 -10.03 0.70
CA HIS A 467 -3.33 -9.55 2.06
C HIS A 467 -4.13 -10.53 2.91
N ALA A 468 -5.28 -11.01 2.40
CA ALA A 468 -6.10 -12.02 3.05
C ALA A 468 -5.31 -13.33 3.24
N ALA A 469 -4.66 -13.84 2.18
CA ALA A 469 -3.93 -15.11 2.23
C ALA A 469 -2.74 -15.13 3.20
N LEU A 470 -2.13 -13.97 3.46
CA LEU A 470 -1.07 -13.79 4.47
C LEU A 470 -1.62 -13.43 5.87
N GLY A 471 -2.94 -13.50 6.03
CA GLY A 471 -3.65 -13.34 7.30
C GLY A 471 -3.92 -11.89 7.70
N GLY A 472 -3.87 -10.95 6.76
CA GLY A 472 -4.07 -9.52 7.01
C GLY A 472 -5.55 -9.12 7.04
N SER A 473 -5.88 -8.04 7.75
CA SER A 473 -7.21 -7.44 7.79
C SER A 473 -7.23 -6.11 7.04
N ALA A 474 -8.32 -5.80 6.33
CA ALA A 474 -8.44 -4.60 5.51
C ALA A 474 -9.73 -3.80 5.81
N ILE A 475 -9.65 -2.48 5.63
CA ILE A 475 -10.77 -1.55 5.76
C ILE A 475 -10.85 -0.72 4.48
N LEU A 476 -11.97 -0.76 3.78
CA LEU A 476 -12.19 0.00 2.55
C LEU A 476 -13.14 1.16 2.84
N LEU A 477 -12.77 2.36 2.42
CA LEU A 477 -13.59 3.56 2.58
C LEU A 477 -14.13 4.01 1.22
N SER A 478 -15.41 4.33 1.17
CA SER A 478 -16.01 4.90 -0.04
C SER A 478 -17.22 5.78 0.29
N ALA A 479 -17.56 6.69 -0.62
CA ALA A 479 -18.79 7.47 -0.58
C ALA A 479 -19.82 7.01 -1.64
N THR A 480 -19.37 6.36 -2.72
CA THR A 480 -20.14 6.16 -3.95
C THR A 480 -19.96 4.76 -4.55
N LEU A 481 -19.67 3.75 -3.72
CA LEU A 481 -19.48 2.37 -4.17
C LEU A 481 -20.81 1.74 -4.61
N SER A 482 -20.83 1.06 -5.76
CA SER A 482 -21.99 0.27 -6.19
C SER A 482 -22.11 -1.04 -5.40
N ALA A 483 -23.33 -1.55 -5.27
CA ALA A 483 -23.59 -2.82 -4.60
C ALA A 483 -22.87 -4.01 -5.27
N GLU A 484 -22.73 -3.96 -6.59
CA GLU A 484 -21.98 -4.97 -7.37
C GLU A 484 -20.49 -4.96 -6.99
N ARG A 485 -19.84 -3.79 -7.04
CA ARG A 485 -18.42 -3.69 -6.71
C ARG A 485 -18.15 -4.05 -5.24
N ARG A 486 -19.05 -3.70 -4.33
CA ARG A 486 -18.98 -4.13 -2.92
C ARG A 486 -18.97 -5.66 -2.80
N SER A 487 -19.88 -6.32 -3.51
CA SER A 487 -19.99 -7.79 -3.50
C SER A 487 -18.72 -8.43 -4.07
N GLU A 488 -18.19 -7.91 -5.19
CA GLU A 488 -16.95 -8.39 -5.79
C GLU A 488 -15.75 -8.30 -4.84
N LEU A 489 -15.60 -7.18 -4.12
CA LEU A 489 -14.50 -6.98 -3.17
C LEU A 489 -14.56 -7.97 -2.01
N ILE A 490 -15.77 -8.25 -1.49
CA ILE A 490 -16.00 -9.25 -0.44
C ILE A 490 -15.70 -10.66 -0.96
N GLU A 491 -16.22 -11.03 -2.14
CA GLU A 491 -15.96 -12.33 -2.78
C GLU A 491 -14.45 -12.53 -3.04
N CYS A 492 -13.77 -11.49 -3.51
CA CYS A 492 -12.33 -11.48 -3.78
C CYS A 492 -11.51 -11.76 -2.52
N PHE A 493 -11.84 -11.09 -1.41
CA PHE A 493 -11.14 -11.28 -0.15
C PHE A 493 -11.41 -12.66 0.47
N ALA A 494 -12.68 -13.07 0.54
CA ALA A 494 -13.10 -14.32 1.17
C ALA A 494 -12.54 -15.56 0.46
N SER A 495 -12.57 -15.59 -0.88
CA SER A 495 -12.11 -16.74 -1.68
C SER A 495 -10.64 -17.12 -1.48
N SER A 496 -9.83 -16.17 -1.00
CA SER A 496 -8.39 -16.39 -0.75
C SER A 496 -8.11 -17.21 0.53
N LEU A 497 -9.09 -17.24 1.44
CA LEU A 497 -9.00 -17.93 2.74
C LEU A 497 -9.65 -19.31 2.71
N THR A 498 -10.75 -19.44 1.96
CA THR A 498 -11.61 -20.63 1.99
C THR A 498 -11.25 -21.71 0.95
N GLY A 499 -10.15 -21.53 0.22
CA GLY A 499 -9.58 -22.58 -0.64
C GLY A 499 -10.46 -22.95 -1.84
N GLY A 500 -10.91 -21.96 -2.63
CA GLY A 500 -11.52 -22.15 -3.96
C GLY A 500 -12.90 -22.83 -4.03
N ASP A 501 -13.16 -23.82 -3.17
CA ASP A 501 -14.32 -24.72 -3.19
C ASP A 501 -15.39 -24.39 -2.14
N ALA A 502 -15.13 -23.45 -1.22
CA ALA A 502 -16.18 -23.01 -0.31
C ALA A 502 -17.22 -22.16 -1.05
N ALA A 503 -18.50 -22.40 -0.74
CA ALA A 503 -19.64 -21.69 -1.30
C ALA A 503 -19.37 -20.17 -1.33
N ARG A 504 -19.53 -19.58 -2.53
CA ARG A 504 -19.56 -18.12 -2.71
C ARG A 504 -20.34 -17.51 -1.54
N PRO A 505 -19.82 -16.50 -0.83
CA PRO A 505 -20.60 -15.83 0.20
C PRO A 505 -21.94 -15.43 -0.44
N ALA A 506 -23.05 -15.85 0.18
CA ALA A 506 -24.36 -15.70 -0.41
C ALA A 506 -24.57 -14.23 -0.79
N ARG A 507 -24.86 -13.98 -2.08
CA ARG A 507 -25.20 -12.63 -2.55
C ARG A 507 -26.37 -12.12 -1.71
N SER A 508 -26.25 -10.90 -1.19
CA SER A 508 -27.35 -10.25 -0.47
C SER A 508 -28.58 -10.24 -1.39
N PRO A 509 -29.73 -10.80 -0.98
CA PRO A 509 -30.91 -10.95 -1.84
C PRO A 509 -31.67 -9.62 -2.06
N ALA A 510 -31.19 -8.50 -1.52
CA ALA A 510 -31.81 -7.20 -1.69
C ALA A 510 -31.59 -6.64 -3.10
N SER A 511 -32.61 -5.98 -3.67
CA SER A 511 -32.45 -5.22 -4.90
C SER A 511 -31.36 -4.14 -4.71
N PRO A 512 -30.43 -3.92 -5.65
CA PRO A 512 -29.35 -2.93 -5.51
C PRO A 512 -29.86 -1.54 -5.11
N ALA A 513 -30.99 -1.11 -5.68
CA ALA A 513 -31.63 0.18 -5.38
C ALA A 513 -32.29 0.28 -4.00
N SER A 514 -32.46 -0.85 -3.29
CA SER A 514 -33.00 -0.92 -1.92
C SER A 514 -31.93 -1.08 -0.84
N THR A 515 -30.65 -1.10 -1.22
CA THR A 515 -29.58 -1.13 -0.21
C THR A 515 -29.51 0.19 0.55
N PRO A 516 -29.38 0.18 1.88
CA PRO A 516 -29.31 1.40 2.66
C PRO A 516 -27.98 2.14 2.46
N PHE A 517 -28.00 3.43 2.77
CA PHE A 517 -26.83 4.29 2.85
C PHE A 517 -27.08 5.37 3.91
N PRO A 518 -26.14 5.65 4.83
CA PRO A 518 -24.82 5.01 5.01
C PRO A 518 -24.86 3.52 5.41
N LEU A 519 -23.78 2.79 5.14
CA LEU A 519 -23.70 1.33 5.33
C LEU A 519 -22.31 0.89 5.82
N VAL A 520 -22.27 -0.08 6.73
CA VAL A 520 -21.05 -0.85 7.03
C VAL A 520 -21.27 -2.30 6.64
N THR A 521 -20.40 -2.84 5.80
CA THR A 521 -20.39 -4.26 5.44
C THR A 521 -19.14 -4.90 6.04
N HIS A 522 -19.32 -5.94 6.84
CA HIS A 522 -18.23 -6.64 7.49
C HIS A 522 -18.23 -8.13 7.12
N TRP A 523 -17.08 -8.63 6.71
CA TRP A 523 -16.82 -10.05 6.50
C TRP A 523 -15.64 -10.51 7.34
N GLN A 524 -15.74 -11.72 7.87
CA GLN A 524 -14.68 -12.37 8.63
C GLN A 524 -14.72 -13.89 8.37
N ASP A 525 -13.64 -14.58 8.72
CA ASP A 525 -13.42 -16.02 8.51
C ASP A 525 -14.28 -16.95 9.40
N ASP A 526 -15.56 -16.60 9.62
CA ASP A 526 -16.53 -17.41 10.35
C ASP A 526 -17.94 -17.45 9.71
N GLY A 527 -18.17 -16.77 8.58
CA GLY A 527 -19.49 -16.78 7.97
C GLY A 527 -19.71 -15.85 6.77
N ALA A 528 -20.98 -15.53 6.55
CA ALA A 528 -21.43 -14.62 5.49
C ALA A 528 -21.17 -13.16 5.88
N ALA A 529 -21.04 -12.29 4.88
CA ALA A 529 -20.90 -10.86 5.12
C ALA A 529 -22.16 -10.28 5.78
N CYS A 530 -21.96 -9.44 6.79
CA CYS A 530 -23.01 -8.74 7.51
C CYS A 530 -23.12 -7.30 7.01
N GLU A 531 -24.28 -6.90 6.51
CA GLU A 531 -24.59 -5.53 6.11
C GLU A 531 -25.37 -4.83 7.23
N SER A 532 -24.80 -3.77 7.80
CA SER A 532 -25.36 -3.01 8.92
C SER A 532 -25.65 -1.56 8.49
N PRO A 533 -26.93 -1.19 8.31
CA PRO A 533 -27.32 0.18 7.99
C PRO A 533 -26.92 1.14 9.11
N ILE A 534 -26.34 2.28 8.74
CA ILE A 534 -25.91 3.29 9.71
C ILE A 534 -26.79 4.52 9.59
N ALA A 535 -27.19 5.08 10.74
CA ALA A 535 -27.94 6.33 10.76
C ALA A 535 -27.11 7.47 10.16
N ALA A 536 -27.72 8.22 9.24
CA ALA A 536 -27.13 9.41 8.65
C ALA A 536 -26.74 10.44 9.73
N TRP A 537 -25.55 11.05 9.61
CA TRP A 537 -25.18 12.15 10.48
C TRP A 537 -25.87 13.45 10.02
N PRO A 538 -26.68 14.12 10.87
CA PRO A 538 -27.42 15.31 10.42
C PRO A 538 -26.53 16.43 9.87
N ALA A 539 -25.28 16.54 10.34
CA ALA A 539 -24.37 17.58 9.88
C ALA A 539 -23.84 17.37 8.46
N THR A 540 -23.86 16.14 7.93
CA THR A 540 -23.47 15.83 6.54
C THR A 540 -24.64 15.90 5.57
N ARG A 541 -25.88 16.03 6.06
CA ARG A 541 -27.07 16.16 5.19
C ARG A 541 -26.97 17.42 4.33
N ARG A 542 -27.12 17.28 3.01
CA ARG A 542 -27.03 18.40 2.06
C ARG A 542 -28.01 18.22 0.91
N THR A 543 -28.80 19.25 0.65
CA THR A 543 -29.63 19.36 -0.54
C THR A 543 -28.96 20.29 -1.53
N VAL A 544 -28.76 19.83 -2.76
CA VAL A 544 -28.13 20.59 -3.85
C VAL A 544 -29.15 20.71 -4.97
N ALA A 545 -29.46 21.94 -5.37
CA ALA A 545 -30.23 22.18 -6.59
C ALA A 545 -29.30 22.13 -7.80
N VAL A 546 -29.79 21.62 -8.93
CA VAL A 546 -29.06 21.61 -10.19
C VAL A 546 -29.70 22.56 -11.19
N ILE A 547 -28.89 23.43 -11.77
CA ILE A 547 -29.26 24.26 -12.91
C ILE A 547 -28.49 23.79 -14.13
N ARG A 548 -29.20 23.57 -15.22
CA ARG A 548 -28.58 23.26 -16.50
C ARG A 548 -28.02 24.53 -17.16
N VAL A 549 -26.77 24.45 -17.57
CA VAL A 549 -26.07 25.44 -18.39
C VAL A 549 -25.94 24.88 -19.80
N THR A 550 -26.21 25.71 -20.81
CA THR A 550 -26.45 25.21 -22.18
C THR A 550 -25.28 25.40 -23.14
N SER A 551 -24.35 26.30 -22.84
CA SER A 551 -23.19 26.58 -23.68
C SER A 551 -21.97 27.04 -22.86
N PRO A 552 -20.76 27.02 -23.44
CA PRO A 552 -19.56 27.58 -22.80
C PRO A 552 -19.67 29.08 -22.48
N ASP A 553 -20.36 29.86 -23.33
CA ASP A 553 -20.57 31.30 -23.09
C ASP A 553 -21.54 31.56 -21.94
N ASP A 554 -22.59 30.75 -21.82
CA ASP A 554 -23.52 30.77 -20.67
C ASP A 554 -22.77 30.42 -19.37
N ALA A 555 -21.91 29.38 -19.40
CA ALA A 555 -21.06 29.02 -18.27
C ALA A 555 -20.14 30.17 -17.85
N ARG A 556 -19.50 30.82 -18.83
CA ARG A 556 -18.63 31.98 -18.61
C ARG A 556 -19.38 33.14 -17.96
N GLU A 557 -20.54 33.51 -18.51
CA GLU A 557 -21.33 34.62 -17.99
C GLU A 557 -21.83 34.35 -16.57
N ARG A 558 -22.19 33.10 -16.26
CA ARG A 558 -22.56 32.67 -14.91
C ARG A 558 -21.43 32.84 -13.91
N VAL A 559 -20.21 32.40 -14.26
CA VAL A 559 -19.02 32.59 -13.42
C VAL A 559 -18.79 34.08 -13.14
N LEU A 560 -18.88 34.92 -14.18
CA LEU A 560 -18.73 36.36 -14.06
C LEU A 560 -19.84 37.00 -13.21
N ALA A 561 -21.09 36.58 -13.39
CA ALA A 561 -22.22 37.07 -12.61
C ALA A 561 -22.05 36.77 -11.11
N HIS A 562 -21.64 35.55 -10.75
CA HIS A 562 -21.34 35.20 -9.36
C HIS A 562 -20.17 36.03 -8.81
N ALA A 563 -19.09 36.19 -9.58
CA ALA A 563 -17.95 37.00 -9.17
C ALA A 563 -18.32 38.48 -8.98
N ARG A 564 -19.11 39.07 -9.89
CA ARG A 564 -19.65 40.44 -9.77
C ARG A 564 -20.55 40.60 -8.53
N ALA A 565 -21.26 39.54 -8.14
CA ALA A 565 -22.00 39.49 -6.88
C ALA A 565 -21.12 39.28 -5.64
N GLY A 566 -19.79 39.31 -5.79
CA GLY A 566 -18.82 39.16 -4.70
C GLY A 566 -18.63 37.73 -4.21
N ARG A 567 -19.25 36.73 -4.87
CA ARG A 567 -19.18 35.33 -4.45
C ARG A 567 -17.83 34.70 -4.78
N CYS A 568 -17.48 33.69 -4.01
CA CYS A 568 -16.34 32.81 -4.25
C CYS A 568 -16.78 31.66 -5.16
N VAL A 569 -16.19 31.55 -6.35
CA VAL A 569 -16.70 30.70 -7.44
C VAL A 569 -15.65 29.67 -7.87
N CYS A 570 -16.11 28.45 -8.14
CA CYS A 570 -15.32 27.44 -8.84
C CYS A 570 -15.88 27.20 -10.24
N TRP A 571 -15.02 27.19 -11.27
CA TRP A 571 -15.33 26.74 -12.61
C TRP A 571 -14.53 25.48 -12.94
N LEU A 572 -15.21 24.34 -12.90
CA LEU A 572 -14.62 23.03 -13.13
C LEU A 572 -14.72 22.61 -14.59
N ARG A 573 -13.57 22.26 -15.16
CA ARG A 573 -13.43 21.77 -16.53
C ARG A 573 -12.90 20.35 -16.53
N ASN A 574 -13.41 19.50 -17.41
CA ASN A 574 -13.02 18.09 -17.43
C ASN A 574 -11.63 17.83 -18.04
N THR A 575 -11.06 18.80 -18.76
CA THR A 575 -9.71 18.69 -19.32
C THR A 575 -8.85 19.89 -18.96
N VAL A 576 -7.52 19.68 -18.97
CA VAL A 576 -6.55 20.74 -18.71
C VAL A 576 -6.63 21.84 -19.75
N ASP A 577 -6.74 21.49 -21.03
CA ASP A 577 -6.75 22.46 -22.11
C ASP A 577 -8.04 23.32 -22.06
N ASP A 578 -9.18 22.71 -21.70
CA ASP A 578 -10.43 23.44 -21.45
C ASP A 578 -10.30 24.39 -20.24
N ALA A 579 -9.62 23.96 -19.17
CA ALA A 579 -9.36 24.80 -18.00
C ALA A 579 -8.47 26.01 -18.35
N ILE A 580 -7.42 25.80 -19.14
CA ILE A 580 -6.53 26.88 -19.61
C ILE A 580 -7.31 27.85 -20.52
N ALA A 581 -8.14 27.35 -21.42
CA ALA A 581 -8.98 28.17 -22.29
C ALA A 581 -9.98 29.01 -21.47
N ALA A 582 -10.66 28.39 -20.50
CA ALA A 582 -11.57 29.08 -19.58
C ALA A 582 -10.85 30.14 -18.74
N PHE A 583 -9.68 29.83 -18.18
CA PHE A 583 -8.86 30.80 -17.45
C PHE A 583 -8.49 32.00 -18.33
N THR A 584 -8.05 31.72 -19.57
CA THR A 584 -7.63 32.76 -20.53
C THR A 584 -8.79 33.65 -20.96
N SER A 585 -9.99 33.10 -21.14
CA SER A 585 -11.18 33.87 -21.59
C SER A 585 -11.66 34.91 -20.56
N LEU A 586 -11.27 34.77 -19.28
CA LEU A 586 -11.60 35.71 -18.21
C LEU A 586 -10.55 36.83 -18.03
N ARG A 587 -9.43 36.79 -18.75
CA ARG A 587 -8.26 37.67 -18.52
C ARG A 587 -8.56 39.17 -18.60
N ASN A 588 -9.49 39.57 -19.48
CA ASN A 588 -9.83 40.98 -19.70
C ASN A 588 -10.93 41.50 -18.77
N GLU A 589 -11.67 40.60 -18.12
CA GLU A 589 -12.85 40.95 -17.32
C GLU A 589 -12.61 40.77 -15.81
N VAL A 590 -11.63 39.94 -15.45
CA VAL A 590 -11.32 39.60 -14.06
C VAL A 590 -9.88 40.03 -13.74
N PRO A 591 -9.66 40.82 -12.68
CA PRO A 591 -8.33 41.20 -12.25
C PRO A 591 -7.42 39.99 -12.04
N PRO A 592 -6.11 40.05 -12.39
CA PRO A 592 -5.20 38.93 -12.24
C PRO A 592 -5.17 38.32 -10.83
N GLY A 593 -5.30 39.17 -9.79
CA GLY A 593 -5.29 38.72 -8.40
C GLY A 593 -6.57 37.98 -7.95
N SER A 594 -7.66 38.06 -8.70
CA SER A 594 -8.96 37.47 -8.35
C SER A 594 -9.22 36.12 -9.01
N ARG A 595 -8.33 35.64 -9.90
CA ARG A 595 -8.48 34.34 -10.59
C ARG A 595 -7.26 33.45 -10.40
N LEU A 596 -7.49 32.16 -10.16
CA LEU A 596 -6.45 31.14 -10.08
C LEU A 596 -6.76 29.98 -11.03
N LEU A 597 -5.72 29.33 -11.56
CA LEU A 597 -5.81 28.12 -12.36
C LEU A 597 -5.15 26.96 -11.60
N PHE A 598 -5.84 25.84 -11.45
CA PHE A 598 -5.29 24.69 -10.74
C PHE A 598 -5.56 23.36 -11.47
N HIS A 599 -4.50 22.66 -11.85
CA HIS A 599 -4.55 21.38 -12.57
C HIS A 599 -3.25 20.59 -12.39
N ALA A 600 -3.23 19.34 -12.85
CA ALA A 600 -2.07 18.47 -12.61
C ALA A 600 -0.80 18.80 -13.42
N ARG A 601 -0.91 19.49 -14.58
CA ARG A 601 0.18 19.76 -15.55
C ARG A 601 1.13 20.93 -15.19
N PHE A 602 1.36 21.20 -13.90
CA PHE A 602 2.39 22.15 -13.46
C PHE A 602 3.70 21.40 -13.12
N ALA A 603 4.84 22.11 -13.14
CA ALA A 603 6.03 21.60 -12.46
C ALA A 603 5.70 21.43 -10.97
N LEU A 604 6.28 20.42 -10.29
CA LEU A 604 5.81 20.06 -8.95
C LEU A 604 5.95 21.19 -7.94
N ALA A 605 7.07 21.92 -7.95
CA ALA A 605 7.28 23.06 -7.06
C ALA A 605 6.19 24.14 -7.27
N ASP A 606 5.92 24.49 -8.53
CA ASP A 606 4.84 25.43 -8.87
C ASP A 606 3.48 24.90 -8.45
N ARG A 607 3.23 23.60 -8.66
CA ARG A 607 1.98 22.95 -8.26
C ARG A 607 1.74 23.09 -6.76
N LEU A 608 2.75 22.80 -5.94
CA LEU A 608 2.66 22.90 -4.48
C LEU A 608 2.40 24.35 -4.06
N ALA A 609 3.12 25.32 -4.66
CA ALA A 609 2.91 26.74 -4.37
C ALA A 609 1.49 27.21 -4.75
N ILE A 610 0.97 26.78 -5.90
CA ILE A 610 -0.41 27.09 -6.33
C ILE A 610 -1.42 26.40 -5.41
N GLU A 611 -1.17 25.15 -5.02
CA GLU A 611 -2.04 24.41 -4.09
C GLU A 611 -2.16 25.14 -2.75
N ASP A 612 -1.05 25.68 -2.21
CA ASP A 612 -1.07 26.49 -1.00
C ASP A 612 -1.84 27.80 -1.17
N GLN A 613 -1.71 28.48 -2.32
CA GLN A 613 -2.54 29.65 -2.64
C GLN A 613 -4.04 29.29 -2.70
N VAL A 614 -4.36 28.14 -3.31
CA VAL A 614 -5.74 27.63 -3.41
C VAL A 614 -6.28 27.31 -2.02
N ARG A 615 -5.52 26.60 -1.18
CA ARG A 615 -5.91 26.27 0.20
C ARG A 615 -6.09 27.54 1.05
N GLY A 616 -5.17 28.49 0.97
CA GLY A 616 -5.24 29.74 1.71
C GLY A 616 -6.46 30.59 1.34
N ARG A 617 -6.84 30.62 0.05
CA ARG A 617 -7.93 31.45 -0.45
C ARG A 617 -9.31 30.79 -0.38
N PHE A 618 -9.37 29.48 -0.63
CA PHE A 618 -10.64 28.75 -0.76
C PHE A 618 -10.90 27.80 0.40
N GLY A 619 -9.96 27.64 1.34
CA GLY A 619 -10.07 26.70 2.45
C GLY A 619 -10.92 27.17 3.62
N ARG A 620 -11.02 26.33 4.66
CA ARG A 620 -11.80 26.59 5.89
C ARG A 620 -11.49 27.93 6.54
N ASP A 621 -10.21 28.23 6.72
CA ASP A 621 -9.74 29.39 7.50
C ASP A 621 -9.54 30.65 6.65
N SER A 622 -9.98 30.63 5.38
CA SER A 622 -9.88 31.78 4.46
C SER A 622 -10.73 32.97 4.94
N ALA A 623 -10.11 34.16 4.96
CA ALA A 623 -10.76 35.40 5.36
C ALA A 623 -11.79 35.87 4.31
N PRO A 624 -12.88 36.57 4.72
CA PRO A 624 -13.88 37.08 3.77
C PRO A 624 -13.29 37.94 2.65
N SER A 625 -12.24 38.72 2.93
CA SER A 625 -11.55 39.55 1.94
C SER A 625 -10.88 38.74 0.84
N ASP A 626 -10.27 37.60 1.16
CA ASP A 626 -9.56 36.76 0.19
C ASP A 626 -10.53 36.03 -0.75
N ARG A 627 -11.74 35.75 -0.25
CA ARG A 627 -12.79 35.03 -0.97
C ARG A 627 -13.64 35.91 -1.88
N ARG A 628 -13.72 37.21 -1.57
CA ARG A 628 -14.61 38.13 -2.27
C ARG A 628 -14.26 38.20 -3.75
N ALA A 629 -15.24 37.85 -4.61
CA ALA A 629 -15.09 37.78 -6.06
C ALA A 629 -13.91 36.87 -6.53
N ALA A 630 -13.49 35.91 -5.71
CA ALA A 630 -12.42 35.00 -6.05
C ALA A 630 -12.93 33.88 -6.97
N ILE A 631 -12.18 33.59 -8.04
CA ILE A 631 -12.52 32.56 -9.02
C ILE A 631 -11.40 31.53 -9.06
N LEU A 632 -11.75 30.26 -8.85
CA LEU A 632 -10.88 29.13 -9.15
C LEU A 632 -11.34 28.47 -10.44
N ILE A 633 -10.47 28.39 -11.43
CA ILE A 633 -10.65 27.52 -12.59
C ILE A 633 -9.80 26.27 -12.35
N ALA A 634 -10.42 25.10 -12.37
CA ALA A 634 -9.70 23.87 -12.04
C ALA A 634 -10.17 22.65 -12.84
N THR A 635 -9.36 21.61 -12.80
CA THR A 635 -9.75 20.26 -13.24
C THR A 635 -10.14 19.39 -12.05
N GLN A 636 -10.25 18.07 -12.24
CA GLN A 636 -10.64 17.09 -11.22
C GLN A 636 -9.73 17.09 -9.97
N VAL A 637 -8.60 17.77 -10.00
CA VAL A 637 -7.67 17.90 -8.85
C VAL A 637 -8.32 18.51 -7.59
N VAL A 638 -9.46 19.19 -7.70
CA VAL A 638 -10.20 19.73 -6.53
C VAL A 638 -11.27 18.78 -5.98
N GLU A 639 -11.54 17.66 -6.66
CA GLU A 639 -12.53 16.66 -6.25
C GLU A 639 -12.09 15.90 -5.00
N GLN A 640 -10.78 15.80 -4.76
CA GLN A 640 -10.18 14.92 -3.76
C GLN A 640 -9.27 15.69 -2.80
N SER A 641 -9.36 15.36 -1.51
CA SER A 641 -8.47 15.74 -0.39
C SER A 641 -8.10 17.20 -0.15
N LEU A 642 -8.55 18.14 -0.97
CA LEU A 642 -8.48 19.56 -0.65
C LEU A 642 -9.75 19.99 0.10
N ASP A 643 -9.55 20.56 1.29
CA ASP A 643 -10.61 21.11 2.13
C ASP A 643 -11.02 22.50 1.63
N LEU A 644 -11.69 22.54 0.46
CA LEU A 644 -12.11 23.77 -0.23
C LEU A 644 -13.61 24.02 -0.09
N ASP A 645 -13.98 25.29 -0.12
CA ASP A 645 -15.35 25.75 0.08
C ASP A 645 -15.70 26.90 -0.87
N PHE A 646 -16.72 26.70 -1.69
CA PHE A 646 -17.19 27.66 -2.70
C PHE A 646 -18.64 28.06 -2.45
N ASP A 647 -18.99 29.29 -2.83
CA ASP A 647 -20.36 29.82 -2.75
C ASP A 647 -21.19 29.42 -3.97
N ALA A 648 -20.54 29.32 -5.13
CA ALA A 648 -21.12 28.89 -6.40
C ALA A 648 -20.15 28.00 -7.17
N MET A 649 -20.69 27.10 -7.98
CA MET A 649 -19.90 26.19 -8.80
C MET A 649 -20.56 26.00 -10.16
N VAL A 650 -19.77 26.24 -11.19
CA VAL A 650 -20.09 25.91 -12.58
C VAL A 650 -19.20 24.74 -12.97
N THR A 651 -19.76 23.66 -13.49
CA THR A 651 -19.01 22.44 -13.82
C THR A 651 -19.44 21.87 -15.16
N ASP A 652 -18.51 21.25 -15.87
CA ASP A 652 -18.82 20.35 -16.97
C ASP A 652 -19.58 19.11 -16.47
N LEU A 653 -20.37 18.49 -17.36
CA LEU A 653 -20.98 17.18 -17.11
C LEU A 653 -19.89 16.12 -16.94
N ALA A 654 -19.97 15.39 -15.84
CA ALA A 654 -19.12 14.26 -15.49
C ALA A 654 -20.00 13.11 -14.95
N PRO A 655 -19.45 11.92 -14.72
CA PRO A 655 -20.18 10.84 -14.05
C PRO A 655 -20.74 11.30 -12.68
N ILE A 656 -21.85 10.71 -12.26
CA ILE A 656 -22.64 11.20 -11.12
C ILE A 656 -21.87 11.24 -9.81
N ASP A 657 -21.00 10.26 -9.55
CA ASP A 657 -20.10 10.20 -8.41
C ASP A 657 -19.10 11.38 -8.40
N SER A 658 -18.51 11.71 -9.55
CA SER A 658 -17.66 12.89 -9.70
C SER A 658 -18.44 14.17 -9.39
N LEU A 659 -19.67 14.31 -9.91
CA LEU A 659 -20.52 15.49 -9.62
C LEU A 659 -20.88 15.61 -8.14
N ILE A 660 -21.12 14.49 -7.45
CA ILE A 660 -21.34 14.44 -6.01
C ILE A 660 -20.10 14.93 -5.25
N GLN A 661 -18.90 14.48 -5.64
CA GLN A 661 -17.64 14.91 -5.04
C GLN A 661 -17.36 16.40 -5.25
N ARG A 662 -17.62 16.91 -6.47
CA ARG A 662 -17.55 18.34 -6.82
C ARG A 662 -18.52 19.15 -5.95
N ALA A 663 -19.78 18.74 -5.88
CA ALA A 663 -20.79 19.38 -5.04
C ALA A 663 -20.46 19.32 -3.54
N GLY A 664 -19.66 18.35 -3.09
CA GLY A 664 -19.12 18.29 -1.72
C GLY A 664 -18.19 19.46 -1.34
N ARG A 665 -17.82 20.31 -2.31
CA ARG A 665 -17.08 21.57 -2.11
C ARG A 665 -17.99 22.81 -2.15
N LEU A 666 -19.25 22.66 -2.52
CA LEU A 666 -20.27 23.70 -2.38
C LEU A 666 -20.72 23.77 -0.93
N TRP A 667 -20.58 24.94 -0.33
CA TRP A 667 -21.06 25.22 1.02
C TRP A 667 -20.57 24.20 2.06
N ARG A 668 -19.30 23.79 1.90
CA ARG A 668 -18.65 22.75 2.68
C ARG A 668 -18.55 23.16 4.15
N HIS A 669 -18.20 24.42 4.40
CA HIS A 669 -18.13 25.00 5.74
C HIS A 669 -19.32 25.92 6.01
N ARG A 670 -19.79 25.95 7.26
CA ARG A 670 -20.81 26.91 7.68
C ARG A 670 -20.21 28.32 7.69
N ARG A 671 -20.82 29.23 6.93
CA ARG A 671 -20.46 30.65 6.88
C ARG A 671 -21.73 31.49 7.09
N SER A 672 -21.63 32.56 7.87
CA SER A 672 -22.77 33.41 8.26
C SER A 672 -23.44 34.15 7.09
N GLU A 673 -22.70 34.37 6.00
CA GLU A 673 -23.15 35.15 4.84
C GLU A 673 -24.03 34.35 3.86
N ARG A 674 -24.22 33.04 4.09
CA ARG A 674 -24.96 32.15 3.19
C ARG A 674 -26.40 31.94 3.66
N THR A 675 -27.35 32.21 2.77
CA THR A 675 -28.79 31.97 2.99
C THR A 675 -29.37 31.16 1.82
N GLY A 676 -30.21 30.16 2.11
CA GLY A 676 -30.86 29.32 1.09
C GLY A 676 -30.19 27.96 0.94
N GLN A 677 -30.11 27.46 -0.30
CA GLN A 677 -29.55 26.15 -0.64
C GLN A 677 -28.43 26.27 -1.69
N PRO A 678 -27.39 25.42 -1.63
CA PRO A 678 -26.33 25.41 -2.65
C PRO A 678 -26.91 25.01 -4.00
N THR A 679 -26.39 25.63 -5.05
CA THR A 679 -26.77 25.36 -6.44
C THR A 679 -25.54 24.94 -7.23
N LEU A 680 -25.64 23.80 -7.90
CA LEU A 680 -24.64 23.32 -8.85
C LEU A 680 -25.10 23.63 -10.26
N GLU A 681 -24.30 24.40 -10.99
CA GLU A 681 -24.60 24.76 -12.37
C GLU A 681 -23.82 23.83 -13.31
N VAL A 682 -24.52 22.92 -13.97
CA VAL A 682 -23.91 21.87 -14.79
C VAL A 682 -24.08 22.21 -16.26
N MET A 683 -22.97 22.43 -16.96
CA MET A 683 -22.97 22.49 -18.41
C MET A 683 -23.30 21.11 -18.93
N MET A 684 -24.41 20.95 -19.65
CA MET A 684 -24.78 19.64 -20.21
C MET A 684 -25.72 19.76 -21.41
N PRO A 685 -25.60 18.84 -22.39
CA PRO A 685 -26.59 18.71 -23.45
C PRO A 685 -27.90 18.12 -22.89
N ALA A 686 -28.98 18.20 -23.68
CA ALA A 686 -30.27 17.66 -23.28
C ALA A 686 -30.22 16.13 -23.38
N ALA A 687 -30.55 15.42 -22.30
CA ALA A 687 -30.70 13.97 -22.32
C ALA A 687 -32.04 13.59 -22.95
N THR A 688 -32.13 13.67 -24.27
CA THR A 688 -33.30 13.25 -25.04
C THR A 688 -33.23 11.75 -25.35
N ALA A 689 -34.39 11.11 -25.52
CA ALA A 689 -34.46 9.68 -25.87
C ALA A 689 -33.78 9.34 -27.21
N ASN A 690 -33.69 10.32 -28.11
CA ASN A 690 -33.09 10.18 -29.45
C ASN A 690 -31.64 10.70 -29.50
N ALA A 691 -30.92 10.74 -28.38
CA ALA A 691 -29.53 11.16 -28.36
C ALA A 691 -28.70 10.26 -29.30
N GLY A 692 -27.97 10.88 -30.23
CA GLY A 692 -27.08 10.20 -31.17
C GLY A 692 -25.69 9.94 -30.58
N ALA A 693 -24.88 9.15 -31.28
CA ALA A 693 -23.53 8.75 -30.85
C ALA A 693 -22.58 9.92 -30.50
N ASN A 694 -22.77 11.10 -31.10
CA ASN A 694 -21.94 12.28 -30.83
C ASN A 694 -22.47 13.17 -29.69
N TRP A 695 -23.51 12.75 -28.96
CA TRP A 695 -24.20 13.59 -27.96
C TRP A 695 -23.27 14.26 -26.95
N TYR A 696 -22.34 13.50 -26.34
CA TYR A 696 -21.38 14.06 -25.39
C TYR A 696 -20.23 14.78 -26.10
N ARG A 697 -19.64 14.13 -27.11
CA ARG A 697 -18.48 14.65 -27.87
C ARG A 697 -18.74 16.00 -28.54
N ALA A 698 -19.98 16.28 -28.96
CA ALA A 698 -20.34 17.56 -29.58
C ALA A 698 -20.14 18.76 -28.64
N MET A 699 -20.39 18.59 -27.34
CA MET A 699 -20.15 19.62 -26.33
C MET A 699 -18.77 19.50 -25.68
N TYR A 700 -18.22 18.28 -25.65
CA TYR A 700 -16.99 17.93 -24.92
C TYR A 700 -16.00 17.13 -25.77
N PRO A 701 -15.39 17.71 -26.81
CA PRO A 701 -14.53 16.96 -27.73
C PRO A 701 -13.32 16.33 -27.04
N GLY A 702 -12.65 17.07 -26.14
CA GLY A 702 -11.53 16.56 -25.34
C GLY A 702 -11.99 15.57 -24.27
N ALA A 703 -13.00 15.93 -23.47
CA ALA A 703 -13.44 15.10 -22.34
C ALA A 703 -14.11 13.78 -22.76
N ALA A 704 -14.58 13.65 -24.00
CA ALA A 704 -15.14 12.39 -24.53
C ALA A 704 -14.14 11.22 -24.52
N THR A 705 -12.84 11.51 -24.42
CA THR A 705 -11.77 10.49 -24.23
C THR A 705 -11.49 10.22 -22.76
N VAL A 706 -11.68 11.22 -21.89
CA VAL A 706 -11.52 11.11 -20.43
C VAL A 706 -12.64 10.25 -19.84
N TYR A 707 -13.87 10.44 -20.34
CA TYR A 707 -15.04 9.65 -19.95
C TYR A 707 -15.55 8.88 -21.16
N PRO A 708 -15.12 7.62 -21.35
CA PRO A 708 -15.46 6.84 -22.54
C PRO A 708 -16.89 6.27 -22.50
N HIS A 709 -17.50 6.16 -21.31
CA HIS A 709 -18.87 5.66 -21.12
C HIS A 709 -19.91 6.78 -21.28
N HIS A 710 -20.31 7.07 -22.52
CA HIS A 710 -21.21 8.18 -22.85
C HIS A 710 -22.67 7.89 -22.45
N GLY A 711 -23.10 6.63 -22.40
CA GLY A 711 -24.41 6.24 -21.88
C GLY A 711 -24.52 6.52 -20.38
N LYS A 712 -23.49 6.23 -19.59
CA LYS A 712 -23.42 6.60 -18.16
C LYS A 712 -23.51 8.12 -17.94
N LEU A 713 -22.85 8.91 -18.79
CA LEU A 713 -22.97 10.38 -18.78
C LEU A 713 -24.38 10.86 -19.14
N TRP A 714 -25.03 10.19 -20.09
CA TRP A 714 -26.42 10.47 -20.46
C TRP A 714 -27.39 10.12 -19.32
N LEU A 715 -27.19 8.99 -18.65
CA LEU A 715 -27.97 8.60 -17.46
C LEU A 715 -27.82 9.62 -16.35
N THR A 716 -26.59 10.11 -16.13
CA THR A 716 -26.31 11.20 -15.20
C THR A 716 -27.12 12.45 -15.59
N ALA A 717 -27.00 12.93 -16.84
CA ALA A 717 -27.73 14.11 -17.30
C ALA A 717 -29.26 13.95 -17.20
N ARG A 718 -29.79 12.77 -17.54
CA ARG A 718 -31.22 12.45 -17.41
C ARG A 718 -31.70 12.52 -15.97
N LEU A 719 -30.99 11.87 -15.03
CA LEU A 719 -31.33 11.91 -13.61
C LEU A 719 -31.35 13.35 -13.08
N LEU A 720 -30.38 14.18 -13.49
CA LEU A 720 -30.32 15.59 -13.10
C LEU A 720 -31.46 16.42 -13.70
N GLN A 721 -31.86 16.15 -14.94
CA GLN A 721 -32.98 16.83 -15.58
C GLN A 721 -34.32 16.44 -14.95
N ASP A 722 -34.52 15.16 -14.65
CA ASP A 722 -35.77 14.64 -14.10
C ASP A 722 -35.98 15.09 -12.64
N ARG A 723 -34.89 15.19 -11.86
CA ARG A 723 -34.94 15.50 -10.42
C ARG A 723 -34.68 16.96 -10.09
N GLY A 724 -33.94 17.70 -10.92
CA GLY A 724 -33.54 19.09 -10.67
C GLY A 724 -32.61 19.31 -9.48
N GLY A 725 -32.08 18.24 -8.87
CA GLY A 725 -31.30 18.29 -7.64
C GLY A 725 -31.24 16.94 -6.93
N TRP A 726 -30.62 16.92 -5.76
CA TRP A 726 -30.59 15.75 -4.88
C TRP A 726 -30.38 16.13 -3.42
N THR A 727 -30.73 15.22 -2.52
CA THR A 727 -30.45 15.31 -1.08
C THR A 727 -29.60 14.14 -0.63
N MET A 728 -28.42 14.41 -0.11
CA MET A 728 -27.55 13.41 0.52
C MET A 728 -27.83 13.34 2.02
N PRO A 729 -27.80 12.13 2.63
CA PRO A 729 -27.49 10.83 2.03
C PRO A 729 -28.66 10.11 1.32
N GLU A 730 -29.88 10.63 1.40
CA GLU A 730 -31.12 9.93 1.01
C GLU A 730 -31.15 9.48 -0.46
N ASP A 731 -30.66 10.32 -1.37
CA ASP A 731 -30.64 10.05 -2.81
C ASP A 731 -29.37 9.32 -3.28
N SER A 732 -28.40 9.07 -2.39
CA SER A 732 -27.07 8.52 -2.76
C SER A 732 -27.19 7.24 -3.58
N ARG A 733 -27.93 6.25 -3.07
CA ARG A 733 -28.08 4.95 -3.73
C ARG A 733 -28.84 5.05 -5.04
N THR A 734 -29.87 5.88 -5.11
CA THR A 734 -30.60 6.06 -6.37
C THR A 734 -29.74 6.71 -7.43
N LEU A 735 -28.88 7.66 -7.06
CA LEU A 735 -27.96 8.30 -8.01
C LEU A 735 -26.88 7.34 -8.49
N ILE A 736 -26.21 6.64 -7.58
CA ILE A 736 -25.12 5.71 -7.93
C ILE A 736 -25.66 4.50 -8.71
N GLU A 737 -26.67 3.80 -8.20
CA GLU A 737 -27.22 2.62 -8.88
C GLU A 737 -28.00 2.99 -10.16
N GLY A 738 -28.55 4.22 -10.23
CA GLY A 738 -29.23 4.73 -11.42
C GLY A 738 -28.30 5.05 -12.59
N VAL A 739 -26.97 5.04 -12.38
CA VAL A 739 -25.96 5.26 -13.43
C VAL A 739 -25.05 4.05 -13.60
N PHE A 740 -24.59 3.46 -12.50
CA PHE A 740 -23.59 2.39 -12.50
C PHE A 740 -24.18 1.00 -12.26
N GLY A 741 -25.44 0.90 -11.83
CA GLY A 741 -26.09 -0.39 -11.62
C GLY A 741 -26.37 -1.10 -12.94
N ALA A 742 -26.30 -2.43 -12.95
CA ALA A 742 -26.46 -3.24 -14.17
C ALA A 742 -27.77 -2.95 -14.94
N ALA A 743 -28.88 -2.70 -14.23
CA ALA A 743 -30.16 -2.37 -14.84
C ALA A 743 -30.23 -0.96 -15.47
N ALA A 744 -29.32 -0.06 -15.10
CA ALA A 744 -29.31 1.31 -15.62
C ALA A 744 -28.79 1.38 -17.06
N ALA A 745 -27.87 0.50 -17.43
CA ALA A 745 -27.25 0.47 -18.77
C ALA A 745 -28.30 0.35 -19.89
N ASP A 746 -29.34 -0.46 -19.68
CA ASP A 746 -30.43 -0.67 -20.64
C ASP A 746 -31.32 0.56 -20.83
N CYS A 747 -31.25 1.55 -19.92
CA CYS A 747 -32.06 2.77 -19.98
C CYS A 747 -31.46 3.85 -20.89
N ALA A 748 -30.19 3.72 -21.30
CA ALA A 748 -29.53 4.66 -22.20
C ALA A 748 -30.01 4.45 -23.66
N PRO A 749 -29.99 5.49 -24.53
CA PRO A 749 -30.29 5.34 -25.95
C PRO A 749 -29.38 4.32 -26.64
N GLY A 750 -29.91 3.54 -27.58
CA GLY A 750 -29.16 2.45 -28.23
C GLY A 750 -27.84 2.88 -28.86
N SER A 751 -27.78 4.09 -29.43
CA SER A 751 -26.54 4.64 -30.02
C SER A 751 -25.43 4.89 -28.99
N LEU A 752 -25.80 5.18 -27.73
CA LEU A 752 -24.87 5.36 -26.63
C LEU A 752 -24.51 4.04 -25.95
N GLN A 753 -25.46 3.09 -25.89
CA GLN A 753 -25.17 1.72 -25.42
C GLN A 753 -24.07 1.05 -26.27
N GLU A 754 -24.04 1.29 -27.58
CA GLU A 754 -22.98 0.77 -28.44
C GLU A 754 -21.60 1.36 -28.11
N ILE A 755 -21.54 2.64 -27.71
CA ILE A 755 -20.31 3.29 -27.26
C ILE A 755 -19.87 2.70 -25.92
N ASP A 756 -20.81 2.55 -24.98
CA ASP A 756 -20.54 1.98 -23.66
C ASP A 756 -20.03 0.54 -23.79
N ARG A 757 -20.62 -0.30 -24.65
CA ARG A 757 -20.10 -1.67 -24.92
C ARG A 757 -18.66 -1.69 -25.43
N ARG A 758 -18.26 -0.69 -26.24
CA ARG A 758 -16.85 -0.57 -26.69
C ARG A 758 -15.94 -0.12 -25.55
N ALA A 759 -16.41 0.79 -24.69
CA ALA A 759 -15.70 1.22 -23.51
C ALA A 759 -15.54 0.04 -22.52
N GLU A 760 -16.60 -0.72 -22.24
CA GLU A 760 -16.59 -1.95 -21.45
C GLU A 760 -15.64 -3.00 -22.04
N GLY A 761 -15.62 -3.18 -23.36
CA GLY A 761 -14.66 -4.05 -24.03
C GLY A 761 -13.20 -3.62 -23.78
N SER A 762 -12.95 -2.31 -23.73
CA SER A 762 -11.63 -1.75 -23.40
C SER A 762 -11.28 -1.96 -21.92
N ASP A 763 -12.26 -1.77 -21.02
CA ASP A 763 -12.10 -2.02 -19.58
C ASP A 763 -11.81 -3.50 -19.30
N LEU A 764 -12.51 -4.41 -19.97
CA LEU A 764 -12.26 -5.85 -19.88
C LEU A 764 -10.88 -6.24 -20.42
N ALA A 765 -10.43 -5.60 -21.51
CA ALA A 765 -9.10 -5.79 -22.05
C ALA A 765 -8.03 -5.28 -21.06
N ALA A 766 -8.18 -4.07 -20.52
CA ALA A 766 -7.30 -3.51 -19.50
C ALA A 766 -7.22 -4.41 -18.27
N GLY A 767 -8.38 -4.87 -17.75
CA GLY A 767 -8.43 -5.82 -16.64
C GLY A 767 -7.86 -7.21 -16.99
N GLY A 768 -7.89 -7.61 -18.26
CA GLY A 768 -7.21 -8.80 -18.77
C GLY A 768 -5.69 -8.66 -18.74
N ILE A 769 -5.17 -7.52 -19.19
CA ILE A 769 -3.73 -7.19 -19.15
C ILE A 769 -3.27 -7.11 -17.69
N ALA A 770 -4.03 -6.45 -16.81
CA ALA A 770 -3.72 -6.39 -15.39
C ALA A 770 -3.61 -7.80 -14.78
N ARG A 771 -4.55 -8.72 -15.10
CA ARG A 771 -4.49 -10.11 -14.65
C ARG A 771 -3.24 -10.87 -15.10
N GLN A 772 -2.68 -10.54 -16.26
CA GLN A 772 -1.41 -11.12 -16.72
C GLN A 772 -0.19 -10.52 -16.03
N ASN A 773 -0.31 -9.28 -15.54
CA ASN A 773 0.75 -8.52 -14.89
C ASN A 773 0.75 -8.62 -13.36
N VAL A 774 -0.27 -9.21 -12.74
CA VAL A 774 -0.29 -9.45 -11.28
C VAL A 774 0.21 -10.84 -10.94
N LEU A 775 0.83 -10.95 -9.77
CA LEU A 775 1.29 -12.21 -9.19
C LEU A 775 0.10 -13.05 -8.68
N SER A 776 0.32 -14.36 -8.52
CA SER A 776 -0.57 -15.27 -7.78
C SER A 776 0.03 -15.63 -6.44
N VAL A 777 -0.83 -15.83 -5.44
CA VAL A 777 -0.45 -16.26 -4.08
C VAL A 777 0.16 -17.68 -4.08
N GLY A 778 -0.28 -18.54 -5.00
CA GLY A 778 0.15 -19.92 -5.17
C GLY A 778 -0.45 -20.50 -6.44
#